data_AF-A0A954FGL3-F1
#
_entry.id   AF-A0A954FGL3-F1
#
_cell.length_a   1.000
_cell.length_b   1.000
_cell.length_c   1.000
_cell.angle_alpha   90.00
_cell.angle_beta   90.00
_cell.angle_gamma   90.00
#
_symmetry.space_group_name_H-M   'P 1'
#
loop_
_entity.id
_entity.type
_entity.pdbx_description
1 polymer ?
#
loop_
_entity_poly.entity_id
_entity_poly.type
_entity_poly.pdbx_seq_one_letter_code
_entity_poly.pdbx_strand_id
1 'polypeptide(L)'
;MLRRFHRLRVLSFTLFFGFAVLQHRMSLAGVKPYLQNPAPDAITVIWFTESNVPGSLTVNLPAGGTRVMMSTPELRPELEYHPDELMTSRSNAAWMHRIRVTGLAAGTSYSYEVQQGTDTFTGQIHTVPDEMSAVRFMVYADSETEPESTGTCVGWTLPGNPGHKRQYVADQTTGYSENLKVIKSRDPAFIGIAGDIVESGGEQRDWDEFWRHNAGDLNDIASSTPILAAPGNHEVYGGPGPFGGYNDEGSMRAQGKFKTYWEAPSNGTSAHDDRYYRLDYGPITYISLDVTNGQPNGTSSDTNWMVGDGPGYPDFNPGSIQYQWLETQLAAAQIRSRFTFVQLHHVPYSTGPHGFPPGTGTGFDNQSGQPVRVLTPLFAKYGVDAVFAGHDETYQHSVVDGIHFYDIGMGGDGLRGPGSGLDSAHPSIQTNPYQKFTAHLNAPEVWNGPQLVSGGKHYGHMEVNVTFDAAAGIWQAQLDPVYIFPLMDPAGKVTGWERRIYNDTVVLTGTPAPPAAKADTSCAMDGPAVPQGIWQDGNPTGDLSNTHVLGAATRLANGTVIVAGGLSGFPALLATTTAEIYDPAAKSWSVTGSLSTPRWSLDAILLDNGKALFAGGSSAFSPTAALATAEIYDPANGTFATTGNELSVARHSSGISRLNDGRILITGGNTAGNNLNGTGVPAVDVYDPNTNSFSPAAPMNSGRALHAQVTLRDGRVLVVGGAQRDAELYDPANNTWSVSTNLLPATLKDMKAFELCNGRIFIAAGQNAKDGVTTDDTWFFDVDTMKFTPGPGMAGFNYSETGVQIGTSDYSAFDLFPAEHPLHGRYLLFAGGEHDPLVGPDVELNSACIYDAVQNRFFNVGPMPFTHDDHTESLLPINAAGHPEVLLFGGNRTKGTSRLEVLISAPKSETDGRNGE
;
A
#
# COMPACT_ATOMS: atom_id res chain seq x y z
N MET A 1 -67.63 17.29 -32.93
CA MET A 1 -67.30 17.64 -34.34
C MET A 1 -65.86 18.15 -34.39
N LEU A 2 -65.04 17.53 -35.24
CA LEU A 2 -63.75 17.90 -35.87
C LEU A 2 -62.65 18.59 -35.01
N ARG A 3 -61.44 18.05 -34.78
CA ARG A 3 -60.34 17.49 -35.62
C ARG A 3 -59.25 18.50 -36.03
N ARG A 4 -57.99 18.09 -35.76
CA ARG A 4 -56.67 18.41 -36.40
C ARG A 4 -56.01 19.74 -35.98
N PHE A 5 -54.69 19.87 -35.79
CA PHE A 5 -53.47 19.12 -36.15
C PHE A 5 -52.39 19.38 -35.08
N HIS A 6 -51.60 18.38 -34.67
CA HIS A 6 -50.14 18.51 -34.42
C HIS A 6 -49.51 17.15 -34.74
N ARG A 7 -48.57 17.13 -35.68
CA ARG A 7 -47.91 15.93 -36.21
C ARG A 7 -46.72 15.57 -35.31
N LEU A 8 -46.71 14.33 -34.83
CA LEU A 8 -45.52 13.57 -34.47
C LEU A 8 -44.53 13.53 -35.65
N ARG A 9 -43.24 13.66 -35.36
CA ARG A 9 -42.18 12.96 -36.10
C ARG A 9 -41.44 12.06 -35.11
N VAL A 10 -42.04 10.88 -34.91
CA VAL A 10 -41.30 9.65 -34.59
C VAL A 10 -40.94 9.07 -35.96
N LEU A 11 -39.64 9.00 -36.26
CA LEU A 11 -39.07 8.02 -37.19
C LEU A 11 -38.11 7.22 -36.30
N SER A 12 -38.46 6.03 -35.79
CA SER A 12 -38.54 4.76 -36.52
C SER A 12 -37.35 4.54 -37.45
N PHE A 13 -36.25 4.06 -36.88
CA PHE A 13 -35.34 3.14 -37.56
C PHE A 13 -35.52 1.75 -36.95
N THR A 14 -36.59 1.08 -37.37
CA THR A 14 -36.67 -0.38 -37.30
C THR A 14 -36.24 -0.86 -38.68
N LEU A 15 -34.93 -0.99 -38.91
CA LEU A 15 -34.45 -1.77 -40.05
C LEU A 15 -34.08 -3.16 -39.53
N PHE A 16 -34.96 -4.12 -39.83
CA PHE A 16 -34.59 -5.52 -39.94
C PHE A 16 -33.49 -5.64 -40.99
N PHE A 17 -32.24 -5.69 -40.55
CA PHE A 17 -31.14 -6.18 -41.38
C PHE A 17 -30.88 -7.63 -40.99
N GLY A 18 -31.45 -8.55 -41.79
CA GLY A 18 -30.97 -9.92 -41.84
C GLY A 18 -29.60 -9.92 -42.51
N PHE A 19 -28.54 -9.76 -41.71
CA PHE A 19 -27.19 -10.14 -42.10
C PHE A 19 -26.88 -11.47 -41.42
N ALA A 20 -26.34 -12.41 -42.20
CA ALA A 20 -25.75 -13.62 -41.68
C ALA A 20 -24.52 -13.22 -40.85
N VAL A 21 -24.74 -13.00 -39.55
CA VAL A 21 -23.65 -12.84 -38.58
C VAL A 21 -22.90 -14.16 -38.60
N LEU A 22 -21.65 -14.10 -39.05
CA LEU A 22 -20.72 -15.19 -38.96
C LEU A 22 -20.38 -15.37 -37.48
N GLN A 23 -21.26 -16.05 -36.72
CA GLN A 23 -21.12 -16.29 -35.28
C GLN A 23 -19.75 -16.92 -35.00
N HIS A 24 -18.77 -16.10 -34.64
CA HIS A 24 -17.47 -16.56 -34.16
C HIS A 24 -17.64 -16.85 -32.68
N ARG A 25 -17.51 -18.14 -32.37
CA ARG A 25 -17.93 -18.77 -31.13
C ARG A 25 -16.76 -18.82 -30.17
N MET A 26 -16.64 -17.83 -29.30
CA MET A 26 -15.95 -18.04 -28.04
C MET A 26 -17.00 -18.24 -26.95
N SER A 27 -16.77 -19.22 -26.08
CA SER A 27 -17.35 -19.24 -24.73
C SER A 27 -16.22 -18.90 -23.77
N LEU A 28 -16.52 -18.61 -22.50
CA LEU A 28 -15.51 -18.32 -21.49
C LEU A 28 -14.42 -19.40 -21.35
N ALA A 29 -14.67 -20.64 -21.81
CA ALA A 29 -13.66 -21.69 -21.95
C ALA A 29 -12.52 -21.38 -22.94
N GLY A 30 -12.66 -20.36 -23.78
CA GLY A 30 -11.60 -19.90 -24.68
C GLY A 30 -10.60 -18.95 -24.03
N VAL A 31 -10.96 -18.32 -22.89
CA VAL A 31 -10.11 -17.31 -22.25
C VAL A 31 -8.88 -18.01 -21.69
N LYS A 32 -7.74 -17.76 -22.33
CA LYS A 32 -6.43 -18.27 -21.91
C LYS A 32 -6.09 -17.69 -20.53
N PRO A 33 -5.25 -18.39 -19.74
CA PRO A 33 -4.78 -17.86 -18.49
C PRO A 33 -4.14 -16.47 -18.65
N TYR A 34 -4.47 -15.54 -17.77
CA TYR A 34 -3.96 -14.17 -17.77
C TYR A 34 -3.47 -13.73 -16.39
N LEU A 35 -2.64 -12.70 -16.37
CA LEU A 35 -1.91 -12.23 -15.19
C LEU A 35 -2.58 -11.02 -14.54
N GLN A 36 -2.63 -11.02 -13.22
CA GLN A 36 -3.20 -9.95 -12.38
C GLN A 36 -2.37 -9.74 -11.09
N ASN A 37 -2.62 -8.62 -10.41
CA ASN A 37 -2.06 -8.29 -9.10
C ASN A 37 -0.52 -8.45 -8.98
N PRO A 38 0.32 -7.90 -9.88
CA PRO A 38 1.76 -8.12 -9.81
C PRO A 38 2.36 -7.55 -8.50
N ALA A 39 3.30 -8.29 -7.91
CA ALA A 39 4.07 -7.90 -6.72
C ALA A 39 5.55 -8.34 -6.86
N PRO A 40 6.46 -7.87 -5.99
CA PRO A 40 7.86 -8.27 -6.05
C PRO A 40 8.07 -9.78 -5.88
N ASP A 41 7.24 -10.44 -5.07
CA ASP A 41 7.37 -11.84 -4.75
C ASP A 41 6.16 -12.68 -5.19
N ALA A 42 5.21 -12.08 -5.91
CA ALA A 42 3.96 -12.76 -6.22
C ALA A 42 3.24 -12.22 -7.47
N ILE A 43 2.41 -13.07 -8.07
CA ILE A 43 1.52 -12.73 -9.18
C ILE A 43 0.29 -13.64 -9.15
N THR A 44 -0.84 -13.20 -9.68
CA THR A 44 -2.04 -14.02 -9.80
C THR A 44 -2.24 -14.46 -11.24
N VAL A 45 -2.54 -15.75 -11.43
CA VAL A 45 -2.98 -16.33 -12.70
C VAL A 45 -4.47 -16.65 -12.60
N ILE A 46 -5.26 -16.17 -13.56
CA ILE A 46 -6.72 -16.39 -13.65
C ILE A 46 -7.08 -17.03 -14.99
N TRP A 47 -8.00 -17.99 -14.99
CA TRP A 47 -8.62 -18.55 -16.21
C TRP A 47 -10.05 -19.04 -15.94
N PHE A 48 -10.82 -19.33 -16.99
CA PHE A 48 -12.23 -19.72 -16.88
C PHE A 48 -12.52 -21.05 -17.57
N THR A 49 -13.51 -21.79 -17.06
CA THR A 49 -13.99 -23.02 -17.67
C THR A 49 -15.51 -23.17 -17.55
N GLU A 50 -16.08 -24.13 -18.28
CA GLU A 50 -17.51 -24.47 -18.22
C GLU A 50 -17.83 -25.56 -17.17
N SER A 51 -16.85 -26.03 -16.40
CA SER A 51 -17.01 -27.13 -15.44
C SER A 51 -16.26 -26.88 -14.14
N ASN A 52 -16.74 -27.43 -13.03
CA ASN A 52 -16.07 -27.30 -11.73
C ASN A 52 -14.84 -28.19 -11.54
N VAL A 53 -14.20 -28.63 -12.63
CA VAL A 53 -13.05 -29.55 -12.56
C VAL A 53 -11.78 -28.74 -12.28
N PRO A 54 -11.07 -28.98 -11.16
CA PRO A 54 -9.80 -28.32 -10.88
C PRO A 54 -8.76 -28.47 -12.01
N GLY A 55 -8.09 -27.38 -12.37
CA GLY A 55 -6.88 -27.39 -13.18
C GLY A 55 -5.61 -27.28 -12.32
N SER A 56 -4.44 -27.46 -12.93
CA SER A 56 -3.15 -27.29 -12.27
C SER A 56 -2.31 -26.21 -12.94
N LEU A 57 -1.69 -25.35 -12.14
CA LEU A 57 -0.67 -24.38 -12.56
C LEU A 57 0.72 -24.88 -12.15
N THR A 58 1.59 -25.09 -13.11
CA THR A 58 3.00 -25.43 -12.93
C THR A 58 3.86 -24.21 -13.24
N VAL A 59 4.65 -23.76 -12.26
CA VAL A 59 5.63 -22.67 -12.44
C VAL A 59 7.03 -23.28 -12.43
N ASN A 60 7.81 -23.03 -13.48
CA ASN A 60 9.20 -23.49 -13.56
C ASN A 60 10.12 -22.53 -12.84
N LEU A 61 10.78 -23.01 -11.79
CA LEU A 61 11.68 -22.23 -10.94
C LEU A 61 13.12 -22.24 -11.48
N PRO A 62 13.93 -21.20 -11.17
CA PRO A 62 15.36 -21.22 -11.41
C PRO A 62 16.03 -22.47 -10.82
N ALA A 63 17.10 -22.96 -11.46
CA ALA A 63 17.83 -24.18 -11.11
C ALA A 63 17.09 -25.53 -11.35
N GLY A 64 15.98 -25.54 -12.10
CA GLY A 64 15.35 -26.77 -12.62
C GLY A 64 14.30 -27.40 -11.71
N GLY A 65 13.81 -26.68 -10.70
CA GLY A 65 12.66 -27.08 -9.89
C GLY A 65 11.32 -26.67 -10.52
N THR A 66 10.23 -27.32 -10.13
CA THR A 66 8.87 -26.90 -10.50
C THR A 66 8.00 -26.75 -9.26
N ARG A 67 7.06 -25.81 -9.30
CA ARG A 67 6.01 -25.66 -8.29
C ARG A 67 4.66 -25.91 -8.95
N VAL A 68 3.97 -26.94 -8.50
CA VAL A 68 2.63 -27.31 -8.99
C VAL A 68 1.59 -26.91 -7.95
N MET A 69 0.55 -26.20 -8.40
CA MET A 69 -0.56 -25.73 -7.57
C MET A 69 -1.88 -26.12 -8.22
N MET A 70 -2.84 -26.58 -7.44
CA MET A 70 -4.19 -26.91 -7.92
C MET A 70 -5.11 -25.71 -7.72
N SER A 71 -5.93 -25.40 -8.71
CA SER A 71 -6.98 -24.38 -8.59
C SER A 71 -8.16 -24.92 -7.79
N THR A 72 -8.83 -24.06 -7.03
CA THR A 72 -10.19 -24.31 -6.55
C THR A 72 -11.16 -23.53 -7.44
N PRO A 73 -11.90 -24.19 -8.35
CA PRO A 73 -12.81 -23.49 -9.25
C PRO A 73 -14.00 -22.91 -8.49
N GLU A 74 -14.34 -21.67 -8.78
CA GLU A 74 -15.45 -20.93 -8.17
C GLU A 74 -16.50 -20.55 -9.22
N LEU A 75 -17.77 -20.87 -8.95
CA LEU A 75 -18.86 -20.51 -9.85
C LEU A 75 -19.06 -18.99 -9.84
N ARG A 76 -19.09 -18.37 -11.03
CA ARG A 76 -19.32 -16.94 -11.23
C ARG A 76 -20.63 -16.69 -11.98
N PRO A 77 -21.77 -16.62 -11.27
CA PRO A 77 -23.07 -16.32 -11.89
C PRO A 77 -23.11 -14.91 -12.51
N GLU A 78 -22.23 -14.00 -12.10
CA GLU A 78 -22.11 -12.66 -12.68
C GLU A 78 -21.77 -12.71 -14.17
N LEU A 79 -21.10 -13.76 -14.63
CA LEU A 79 -20.69 -13.95 -16.03
C LEU A 79 -21.75 -14.65 -16.88
N GLU A 80 -22.93 -14.93 -16.33
CA GLU A 80 -24.04 -15.47 -17.13
C GLU A 80 -24.45 -14.48 -18.24
N TYR A 81 -24.83 -15.04 -19.39
CA TYR A 81 -25.43 -14.28 -20.48
C TYR A 81 -26.84 -13.87 -20.09
N HIS A 82 -27.20 -12.63 -20.35
CA HIS A 82 -28.57 -12.16 -20.24
C HIS A 82 -29.44 -12.87 -21.30
N PRO A 83 -30.72 -13.18 -21.02
CA PRO A 83 -31.59 -13.92 -21.95
C PRO A 83 -31.69 -13.32 -23.36
N ASP A 84 -31.61 -12.00 -23.47
CA ASP A 84 -31.66 -11.30 -24.76
C ASP A 84 -30.34 -11.37 -25.57
N GLU A 85 -29.24 -11.82 -24.96
CA GLU A 85 -27.99 -12.16 -25.67
C GLU A 85 -28.08 -13.52 -26.38
N LEU A 86 -29.08 -14.33 -26.03
CA LEU A 86 -29.15 -15.74 -26.36
C LEU A 86 -30.20 -16.05 -27.44
N MET A 87 -29.76 -16.26 -28.69
CA MET A 87 -30.61 -16.81 -29.76
C MET A 87 -30.80 -18.34 -29.70
N THR A 88 -30.09 -19.03 -28.79
CA THR A 88 -30.27 -20.46 -28.45
C THR A 88 -29.93 -20.69 -26.97
N SER A 89 -30.38 -21.81 -26.39
CA SER A 89 -30.26 -22.19 -24.98
C SER A 89 -28.82 -22.39 -24.45
N ARG A 90 -28.00 -21.34 -24.43
CA ARG A 90 -26.72 -21.31 -23.69
C ARG A 90 -26.95 -20.64 -22.34
N SER A 91 -27.29 -21.43 -21.33
CA SER A 91 -26.88 -21.09 -19.96
C SER A 91 -25.60 -21.89 -19.72
N ASN A 92 -24.54 -21.26 -19.20
CA ASN A 92 -23.39 -21.96 -18.62
C ASN A 92 -22.64 -20.96 -17.74
N ALA A 93 -22.99 -20.88 -16.47
CA ALA A 93 -22.21 -20.14 -15.49
C ALA A 93 -20.74 -20.59 -15.54
N ALA A 94 -19.82 -19.63 -15.56
CA ALA A 94 -18.40 -19.91 -15.70
C ALA A 94 -17.77 -20.25 -14.35
N TRP A 95 -16.82 -21.17 -14.36
CA TRP A 95 -16.00 -21.49 -13.21
C TRP A 95 -14.68 -20.73 -13.35
N MET A 96 -14.45 -19.78 -12.45
CA MET A 96 -13.20 -19.05 -12.37
C MET A 96 -12.18 -19.88 -11.60
N HIS A 97 -10.98 -19.96 -12.15
CA HIS A 97 -9.82 -20.53 -11.52
C HIS A 97 -8.85 -19.41 -11.20
N ARG A 98 -8.40 -19.36 -9.95
CA ARG A 98 -7.51 -18.30 -9.47
C ARG A 98 -6.40 -18.91 -8.64
N ILE A 99 -5.15 -18.60 -8.97
CA ILE A 99 -3.99 -19.00 -8.17
C ILE A 99 -3.06 -17.81 -7.98
N ARG A 100 -2.87 -17.42 -6.71
CA ARG A 100 -1.82 -16.51 -6.29
C ARG A 100 -0.51 -17.29 -6.14
N VAL A 101 0.45 -17.06 -7.02
CA VAL A 101 1.79 -17.61 -6.93
C VAL A 101 2.61 -16.69 -6.02
N THR A 102 3.13 -17.20 -4.91
CA THR A 102 3.91 -16.43 -3.92
C THR A 102 5.34 -16.93 -3.77
N GLY A 103 6.21 -16.19 -3.10
CA GLY A 103 7.60 -16.60 -2.84
C GLY A 103 8.47 -16.67 -4.10
N LEU A 104 8.13 -15.86 -5.10
CA LEU A 104 8.96 -15.62 -6.28
C LEU A 104 10.06 -14.60 -5.93
N ALA A 105 11.13 -14.58 -6.71
CA ALA A 105 12.16 -13.55 -6.61
C ALA A 105 11.73 -12.31 -7.39
N ALA A 106 12.04 -11.12 -6.87
CA ALA A 106 11.78 -9.84 -7.55
C ALA A 106 12.51 -9.73 -8.88
N GLY A 107 11.92 -8.99 -9.82
CA GLY A 107 12.47 -8.72 -11.15
C GLY A 107 12.84 -9.97 -11.97
N THR A 108 12.20 -11.11 -11.69
CA THR A 108 12.56 -12.42 -12.24
C THR A 108 11.45 -12.95 -13.15
N SER A 109 11.87 -13.62 -14.23
CA SER A 109 10.98 -14.21 -15.21
C SER A 109 10.81 -15.72 -14.98
N TYR A 110 9.58 -16.21 -15.04
CA TYR A 110 9.23 -17.62 -14.85
C TYR A 110 8.29 -18.08 -15.96
N SER A 111 8.61 -19.17 -16.64
CA SER A 111 7.62 -19.83 -17.49
C SER A 111 6.61 -20.57 -16.63
N TYR A 112 5.34 -20.52 -17.02
CA TYR A 112 4.28 -21.32 -16.38
C TYR A 112 3.46 -22.11 -17.40
N GLU A 113 2.83 -23.17 -16.91
CA GLU A 113 1.91 -24.02 -17.66
C GLU A 113 0.63 -24.23 -16.85
N VAL A 114 -0.53 -24.03 -17.47
CA VAL A 114 -1.84 -24.41 -16.91
C VAL A 114 -2.33 -25.64 -17.65
N GLN A 115 -2.62 -26.71 -16.92
CA GLN A 115 -3.27 -27.92 -17.42
C GLN A 115 -4.74 -27.93 -16.96
N GLN A 116 -5.66 -27.98 -17.92
CA GLN A 116 -7.09 -28.04 -17.67
C GLN A 116 -7.70 -29.18 -18.51
N GLY A 117 -8.00 -30.31 -17.88
CA GLY A 117 -8.42 -31.50 -18.61
C GLY A 117 -7.35 -31.93 -19.62
N THR A 118 -7.69 -31.95 -20.91
CA THR A 118 -6.75 -32.25 -22.01
C THR A 118 -6.02 -31.02 -22.55
N ASP A 119 -6.45 -29.82 -22.16
CA ASP A 119 -5.92 -28.57 -22.69
C ASP A 119 -4.72 -28.10 -21.86
N THR A 120 -3.70 -27.60 -22.56
CA THR A 120 -2.47 -27.10 -21.97
C THR A 120 -2.22 -25.68 -22.48
N PHE A 121 -2.03 -24.75 -21.56
CA PHE A 121 -1.72 -23.35 -21.84
C PHE A 121 -0.37 -22.99 -21.25
N THR A 122 0.41 -22.16 -21.94
CA THR A 122 1.73 -21.73 -21.46
C THR A 122 1.84 -20.22 -21.51
N GLY A 123 2.55 -19.63 -20.54
CA GLY A 123 2.86 -18.21 -20.53
C GLY A 123 4.14 -17.90 -19.75
N GLN A 124 4.40 -16.61 -19.55
CA GLN A 124 5.52 -16.11 -18.74
C GLN A 124 4.98 -15.25 -17.60
N ILE A 125 5.65 -15.29 -16.46
CA ILE A 125 5.44 -14.40 -15.32
C ILE A 125 6.66 -13.52 -15.20
N HIS A 126 6.46 -12.22 -15.03
CA HIS A 126 7.49 -11.27 -14.70
C HIS A 126 7.11 -10.59 -13.38
N THR A 127 7.89 -10.82 -12.32
CA THR A 127 7.65 -10.18 -11.01
C THR A 127 8.12 -8.74 -11.02
N VAL A 128 7.54 -7.94 -10.13
CA VAL A 128 7.90 -6.52 -9.98
C VAL A 128 9.40 -6.41 -9.65
N PRO A 129 10.17 -5.57 -10.36
CA PRO A 129 11.59 -5.40 -10.10
C PRO A 129 11.85 -4.43 -8.93
N ASP A 130 13.11 -4.31 -8.54
CA ASP A 130 13.53 -3.35 -7.51
C ASP A 130 13.39 -1.89 -7.97
N GLU A 131 13.50 -0.96 -7.01
CA GLU A 131 13.35 0.49 -7.23
C GLU A 131 14.42 1.11 -8.14
N MET A 132 15.46 0.35 -8.50
CA MET A 132 16.57 0.81 -9.35
C MET A 132 16.47 0.27 -10.78
N SER A 133 15.42 -0.48 -11.09
CA SER A 133 15.24 -1.11 -12.39
C SER A 133 14.46 -0.21 -13.35
N ALA A 134 14.84 -0.22 -14.63
CA ALA A 134 14.08 0.46 -15.67
C ALA A 134 12.71 -0.21 -15.86
N VAL A 135 11.69 0.59 -16.18
CA VAL A 135 10.32 0.10 -16.38
C VAL A 135 9.76 0.66 -17.67
N ARG A 136 9.21 -0.20 -18.51
CA ARG A 136 8.38 0.18 -19.65
C ARG A 136 6.96 -0.29 -19.40
N PHE A 137 5.98 0.58 -19.57
CA PHE A 137 4.57 0.19 -19.52
C PHE A 137 3.79 0.91 -20.62
N MET A 138 2.65 0.34 -20.98
CA MET A 138 1.72 0.95 -21.93
C MET A 138 0.44 1.34 -21.23
N VAL A 139 -0.20 2.41 -21.71
CA VAL A 139 -1.54 2.80 -21.25
C VAL A 139 -2.40 3.14 -22.45
N TYR A 140 -3.62 2.63 -22.51
CA TYR A 140 -4.66 3.07 -23.44
C TYR A 140 -5.99 3.20 -22.70
N ALA A 141 -6.99 3.78 -23.36
CA ALA A 141 -8.37 3.80 -22.90
C ALA A 141 -9.29 3.54 -24.10
N ASP A 142 -10.56 3.29 -23.81
CA ASP A 142 -11.62 3.20 -24.83
C ASP A 142 -11.27 2.10 -25.86
N SER A 143 -11.15 0.87 -25.37
CA SER A 143 -11.12 -0.30 -26.27
C SER A 143 -12.53 -0.65 -26.77
N GLU A 144 -13.53 -0.40 -25.91
CA GLU A 144 -14.98 -0.44 -26.20
C GLU A 144 -15.38 -1.60 -27.12
N THR A 145 -14.92 -2.81 -26.79
CA THR A 145 -15.08 -3.93 -27.71
C THR A 145 -16.53 -4.42 -27.74
N GLU A 146 -17.11 -4.48 -28.92
CA GLU A 146 -18.36 -5.18 -29.22
C GLU A 146 -18.23 -6.04 -30.48
N PRO A 147 -18.79 -7.26 -30.51
CA PRO A 147 -18.78 -8.12 -31.71
C PRO A 147 -19.38 -7.44 -32.96
N GLU A 148 -20.38 -6.58 -32.75
CA GLU A 148 -21.16 -5.87 -33.75
C GLU A 148 -20.32 -4.90 -34.60
N SER A 149 -19.21 -4.41 -34.06
CA SER A 149 -18.32 -3.47 -34.76
C SER A 149 -17.34 -4.13 -35.73
N THR A 150 -17.27 -5.48 -35.77
CA THR A 150 -16.45 -6.20 -36.76
C THR A 150 -16.93 -5.91 -38.18
N GLY A 151 -16.03 -5.42 -39.04
CA GLY A 151 -16.33 -5.06 -40.43
C GLY A 151 -16.99 -3.69 -40.61
N THR A 152 -17.23 -2.95 -39.53
CA THR A 152 -17.89 -1.64 -39.54
C THR A 152 -16.87 -0.55 -39.22
N CYS A 153 -16.52 0.26 -40.22
CA CYS A 153 -15.66 1.42 -39.98
C CYS A 153 -16.47 2.57 -39.37
N VAL A 154 -15.85 3.27 -38.42
CA VAL A 154 -16.41 4.45 -37.75
C VAL A 154 -16.07 5.73 -38.50
N GLY A 155 -17.02 6.67 -38.53
CA GLY A 155 -16.83 7.96 -39.19
C GLY A 155 -16.59 9.08 -38.20
N TRP A 156 -15.58 9.92 -38.43
CA TRP A 156 -15.30 11.09 -37.60
C TRP A 156 -15.42 12.41 -38.35
N THR A 157 -15.58 13.47 -37.57
CA THR A 157 -15.80 14.83 -38.06
C THR A 157 -14.48 15.53 -38.39
N LEU A 158 -14.39 16.22 -39.53
CA LEU A 158 -13.21 17.02 -39.89
C LEU A 158 -13.18 18.37 -39.13
N PRO A 159 -12.00 18.86 -38.70
CA PRO A 159 -11.86 20.19 -38.10
C PRO A 159 -12.41 21.30 -39.02
N GLY A 160 -13.28 22.15 -38.48
CA GLY A 160 -13.87 23.29 -39.22
C GLY A 160 -14.96 22.92 -40.23
N ASN A 161 -15.31 21.64 -40.39
CA ASN A 161 -16.39 21.19 -41.27
C ASN A 161 -17.24 20.08 -40.64
N PRO A 162 -18.12 20.43 -39.67
CA PRO A 162 -18.94 19.45 -38.95
C PRO A 162 -19.91 18.65 -39.81
N GLY A 163 -20.17 19.09 -41.04
CA GLY A 163 -21.02 18.37 -42.00
C GLY A 163 -20.32 17.27 -42.80
N HIS A 164 -18.99 17.16 -42.71
CA HIS A 164 -18.21 16.18 -43.46
C HIS A 164 -17.66 15.09 -42.51
N LYS A 165 -18.21 13.88 -42.62
CA LYS A 165 -17.72 12.70 -41.92
C LYS A 165 -16.76 11.91 -42.81
N ARG A 166 -15.54 11.66 -42.34
CA ARG A 166 -14.60 10.73 -42.98
C ARG A 166 -14.69 9.38 -42.28
N GLN A 167 -14.88 8.31 -43.04
CA GLN A 167 -14.81 6.96 -42.52
C GLN A 167 -13.35 6.60 -42.24
N TYR A 168 -13.06 6.07 -41.07
CA TYR A 168 -11.76 5.47 -40.82
C TYR A 168 -11.55 4.27 -41.73
N VAL A 169 -10.28 3.93 -41.93
CA VAL A 169 -9.85 3.01 -42.98
C VAL A 169 -9.77 1.57 -42.49
N ALA A 170 -10.01 1.37 -41.19
CA ALA A 170 -10.22 0.08 -40.56
C ALA A 170 -11.40 0.17 -39.60
N ASP A 171 -11.98 -1.00 -39.31
CA ASP A 171 -12.91 -1.17 -38.20
C ASP A 171 -12.17 -1.21 -36.85
N GLN A 172 -12.93 -1.12 -35.77
CA GLN A 172 -12.44 -1.14 -34.39
C GLN A 172 -11.69 -2.45 -34.08
N THR A 173 -12.24 -3.61 -34.49
CA THR A 173 -11.61 -4.93 -34.29
C THR A 173 -10.20 -5.01 -34.87
N THR A 174 -10.03 -4.58 -36.12
CA THR A 174 -8.72 -4.56 -36.79
C THR A 174 -7.82 -3.53 -36.13
N GLY A 175 -8.33 -2.33 -35.86
CA GLY A 175 -7.60 -1.25 -35.20
C GLY A 175 -6.99 -1.66 -33.86
N TYR A 176 -7.81 -2.20 -32.97
CA TYR A 176 -7.40 -2.67 -31.65
C TYR A 176 -6.42 -3.85 -31.74
N SER A 177 -6.69 -4.82 -32.62
CA SER A 177 -5.79 -5.96 -32.83
C SER A 177 -4.38 -5.53 -33.27
N GLU A 178 -4.29 -4.55 -34.18
CA GLU A 178 -3.00 -4.02 -34.63
C GLU A 178 -2.30 -3.18 -33.56
N ASN A 179 -3.07 -2.45 -32.75
CA ASN A 179 -2.54 -1.75 -31.58
C ASN A 179 -1.92 -2.71 -30.56
N LEU A 180 -2.63 -3.79 -30.21
CA LEU A 180 -2.13 -4.81 -29.28
C LEU A 180 -0.92 -5.58 -29.83
N LYS A 181 -0.83 -5.82 -31.15
CA LYS A 181 0.37 -6.39 -31.78
C LYS A 181 1.58 -5.49 -31.58
N VAL A 182 1.41 -4.18 -31.74
CA VAL A 182 2.47 -3.21 -31.47
C VAL A 182 2.82 -3.21 -30.00
N ILE A 183 1.86 -3.11 -29.08
CA ILE A 183 2.10 -3.17 -27.63
C ILE A 183 2.90 -4.43 -27.27
N LYS A 184 2.48 -5.61 -27.75
CA LYS A 184 3.19 -6.88 -27.53
C LYS A 184 4.63 -6.86 -28.01
N SER A 185 4.89 -6.27 -29.18
CA SER A 185 6.24 -6.18 -29.76
C SER A 185 7.21 -5.34 -28.93
N ARG A 186 6.71 -4.55 -27.98
CA ARG A 186 7.50 -3.66 -27.13
C ARG A 186 7.84 -4.26 -25.76
N ASP A 187 7.30 -5.44 -25.46
CA ASP A 187 7.55 -6.19 -24.22
C ASP A 187 7.35 -5.32 -22.96
N PRO A 188 6.13 -4.81 -22.71
CA PRO A 188 5.86 -3.97 -21.55
C PRO A 188 5.80 -4.80 -20.26
N ALA A 189 6.22 -4.18 -19.17
CA ALA A 189 6.17 -4.73 -17.83
C ALA A 189 4.72 -4.91 -17.32
N PHE A 190 3.83 -4.00 -17.70
CA PHE A 190 2.38 -4.10 -17.52
C PHE A 190 1.65 -3.18 -18.53
N ILE A 191 0.33 -3.35 -18.63
CA ILE A 191 -0.56 -2.53 -19.46
C ILE A 191 -1.62 -1.91 -18.55
N GLY A 192 -1.73 -0.58 -18.55
CA GLY A 192 -2.85 0.14 -17.95
C GLY A 192 -4.00 0.32 -18.94
N ILE A 193 -5.24 0.16 -18.48
CA ILE A 193 -6.45 0.47 -19.26
C ILE A 193 -7.27 1.50 -18.49
N ALA A 194 -7.32 2.73 -18.96
CA ALA A 194 -8.00 3.84 -18.29
C ALA A 194 -9.51 3.90 -18.64
N GLY A 195 -10.21 2.79 -18.39
CA GLY A 195 -11.67 2.66 -18.56
C GLY A 195 -12.17 2.47 -19.98
N ASP A 196 -13.48 2.18 -20.08
CA ASP A 196 -14.23 1.83 -21.29
C ASP A 196 -13.58 0.65 -22.02
N ILE A 197 -13.61 -0.48 -21.30
CA ILE A 197 -12.97 -1.73 -21.70
C ILE A 197 -13.84 -2.42 -22.77
N VAL A 198 -15.15 -2.42 -22.54
CA VAL A 198 -16.20 -3.01 -23.38
C VAL A 198 -17.29 -1.98 -23.67
N GLU A 199 -18.02 -2.10 -24.78
CA GLU A 199 -19.12 -1.18 -25.13
C GLU A 199 -20.34 -1.38 -24.23
N SER A 200 -20.67 -2.60 -23.84
CA SER A 200 -21.78 -2.85 -22.92
C SER A 200 -21.33 -3.73 -21.77
N GLY A 201 -20.97 -3.10 -20.65
CA GLY A 201 -20.49 -3.81 -19.46
C GLY A 201 -21.46 -4.87 -18.94
N GLY A 202 -22.77 -4.69 -19.14
CA GLY A 202 -23.77 -5.68 -18.77
C GLY A 202 -24.01 -6.80 -19.78
N GLU A 203 -23.41 -6.76 -20.98
CA GLU A 203 -23.47 -7.80 -22.01
C GLU A 203 -22.22 -8.67 -21.96
N GLN A 204 -22.39 -9.99 -21.78
CA GLN A 204 -21.28 -10.92 -21.69
C GLN A 204 -20.51 -11.09 -23.02
N ARG A 205 -21.18 -10.93 -24.17
CA ARG A 205 -20.55 -11.04 -25.50
C ARG A 205 -19.45 -10.02 -25.74
N ASP A 206 -19.55 -8.85 -25.15
CA ASP A 206 -18.58 -7.76 -25.28
C ASP A 206 -17.31 -8.08 -24.48
N TRP A 207 -17.48 -8.63 -23.28
CA TRP A 207 -16.37 -9.19 -22.49
C TRP A 207 -15.67 -10.34 -23.21
N ASP A 208 -16.42 -11.22 -23.88
CA ASP A 208 -15.82 -12.28 -24.68
C ASP A 208 -14.96 -11.70 -25.80
N GLU A 209 -15.43 -10.66 -26.50
CA GLU A 209 -14.64 -9.98 -27.54
C GLU A 209 -13.38 -9.32 -26.96
N PHE A 210 -13.47 -8.61 -25.84
CA PHE A 210 -12.30 -8.06 -25.16
C PHE A 210 -11.23 -9.14 -24.90
N TRP A 211 -11.67 -10.30 -24.40
CA TRP A 211 -10.77 -11.40 -24.10
C TRP A 211 -10.24 -12.13 -25.32
N ARG A 212 -10.95 -12.14 -26.45
CA ARG A 212 -10.40 -12.60 -27.75
C ARG A 212 -9.15 -11.85 -28.14
N HIS A 213 -9.17 -10.53 -27.94
CA HIS A 213 -8.06 -9.64 -28.22
C HIS A 213 -6.92 -9.76 -27.21
N ASN A 214 -7.21 -9.96 -25.92
CA ASN A 214 -6.19 -9.85 -24.88
C ASN A 214 -5.64 -11.20 -24.38
N ALA A 215 -6.48 -12.23 -24.35
CA ALA A 215 -6.18 -13.55 -23.79
C ALA A 215 -6.90 -14.67 -24.57
N GLY A 216 -6.88 -14.63 -25.90
CA GLY A 216 -7.73 -15.48 -26.72
C GLY A 216 -7.11 -15.90 -28.06
N ASP A 217 -7.97 -16.01 -29.07
CA ASP A 217 -7.65 -16.46 -30.42
C ASP A 217 -6.96 -15.39 -31.28
N LEU A 218 -7.21 -14.10 -31.01
CA LEU A 218 -6.61 -13.01 -31.77
C LEU A 218 -5.22 -12.64 -31.23
N ASN A 219 -5.05 -12.64 -29.90
CA ASN A 219 -3.77 -12.44 -29.22
C ASN A 219 -3.88 -12.91 -27.75
N ASP A 220 -2.75 -13.14 -27.09
CA ASP A 220 -2.59 -13.66 -25.72
C ASP A 220 -1.59 -12.84 -24.90
N ILE A 221 -1.55 -11.53 -25.14
CA ILE A 221 -0.64 -10.63 -24.43
C ILE A 221 -0.84 -10.68 -22.91
N ALA A 222 -2.09 -10.80 -22.44
CA ALA A 222 -2.43 -10.87 -21.03
C ALA A 222 -1.88 -12.14 -20.34
N SER A 223 -1.53 -13.18 -21.12
CA SER A 223 -0.90 -14.40 -20.61
C SER A 223 0.55 -14.20 -20.19
N SER A 224 1.20 -13.10 -20.60
CA SER A 224 2.59 -12.78 -20.23
C SER A 224 2.78 -11.38 -19.66
N THR A 225 1.79 -10.50 -19.82
CA THR A 225 1.84 -9.12 -19.33
C THR A 225 0.61 -8.84 -18.46
N PRO A 226 0.78 -8.39 -17.21
CA PRO A 226 -0.35 -7.98 -16.37
C PRO A 226 -1.12 -6.81 -16.99
N ILE A 227 -2.45 -6.89 -16.94
CA ILE A 227 -3.36 -5.81 -17.34
C ILE A 227 -3.97 -5.18 -16.09
N LEU A 228 -3.94 -3.86 -16.00
CA LEU A 228 -4.37 -3.07 -14.84
C LEU A 228 -5.45 -2.08 -15.29
N ALA A 229 -6.72 -2.40 -15.06
CA ALA A 229 -7.81 -1.56 -15.53
C ALA A 229 -8.37 -0.62 -14.46
N ALA A 230 -8.82 0.56 -14.88
CA ALA A 230 -9.77 1.40 -14.17
C ALA A 230 -11.18 1.16 -14.76
N PRO A 231 -12.26 1.32 -13.97
CA PRO A 231 -13.61 1.32 -14.54
C PRO A 231 -13.90 2.65 -15.25
N GLY A 232 -14.52 2.58 -16.42
CA GLY A 232 -15.15 3.69 -17.13
C GLY A 232 -16.67 3.68 -17.02
N ASN A 233 -17.34 4.54 -17.79
CA ASN A 233 -18.80 4.56 -17.76
C ASN A 233 -19.41 3.31 -18.38
N HIS A 234 -18.75 2.65 -19.34
CA HIS A 234 -19.28 1.42 -19.90
C HIS A 234 -19.18 0.23 -18.94
N GLU A 235 -18.29 0.27 -17.95
CA GLU A 235 -18.24 -0.70 -16.85
C GLU A 235 -19.36 -0.53 -15.81
N VAL A 236 -20.15 0.55 -15.92
CA VAL A 236 -21.40 0.76 -15.17
C VAL A 236 -22.62 0.83 -16.10
N TYR A 237 -22.44 0.69 -17.41
CA TYR A 237 -23.53 0.67 -18.38
C TYR A 237 -24.02 -0.76 -18.62
N GLY A 238 -25.30 -1.00 -18.33
CA GLY A 238 -25.90 -2.32 -18.52
C GLY A 238 -26.00 -2.77 -19.98
N GLY A 239 -25.97 -1.86 -20.95
CA GLY A 239 -26.21 -2.11 -22.37
C GLY A 239 -27.55 -1.55 -22.89
N PRO A 240 -27.76 -1.46 -24.21
CA PRO A 240 -28.97 -0.91 -24.82
C PRO A 240 -30.23 -1.76 -24.58
N GLY A 241 -31.40 -1.16 -24.81
CA GLY A 241 -32.67 -1.89 -24.86
C GLY A 241 -32.99 -2.68 -23.58
N PRO A 242 -33.12 -4.03 -23.65
CA PRO A 242 -33.51 -4.84 -22.51
C PRO A 242 -32.43 -4.92 -21.41
N PHE A 243 -31.18 -4.55 -21.70
CA PHE A 243 -30.09 -4.62 -20.74
C PHE A 243 -30.09 -3.47 -19.71
N GLY A 244 -30.99 -2.50 -19.86
CA GLY A 244 -31.32 -1.55 -18.80
C GLY A 244 -30.45 -0.29 -18.73
N GLY A 245 -29.41 -0.18 -19.56
CA GLY A 245 -28.51 0.97 -19.58
C GLY A 245 -27.98 1.34 -18.19
N TYR A 246 -28.01 2.62 -17.83
CA TYR A 246 -27.58 3.13 -16.52
C TYR A 246 -28.64 3.00 -15.41
N ASN A 247 -29.39 1.90 -15.34
CA ASN A 247 -30.32 1.66 -14.22
C ASN A 247 -29.68 0.73 -13.16
N ASP A 248 -30.24 0.68 -11.95
CA ASP A 248 -29.68 -0.10 -10.84
C ASP A 248 -29.34 -1.56 -11.23
N GLU A 249 -30.26 -2.24 -11.93
CA GLU A 249 -30.09 -3.64 -12.34
C GLU A 249 -28.98 -3.83 -13.40
N GLY A 250 -28.96 -2.98 -14.42
CA GLY A 250 -27.97 -2.97 -15.50
C GLY A 250 -26.58 -2.62 -14.98
N SER A 251 -26.47 -1.57 -14.16
CA SER A 251 -25.22 -1.12 -13.56
C SER A 251 -24.65 -2.15 -12.58
N MET A 252 -25.49 -2.77 -11.73
CA MET A 252 -25.05 -3.86 -10.84
C MET A 252 -24.53 -5.07 -11.62
N ARG A 253 -25.17 -5.41 -12.74
CA ARG A 253 -24.71 -6.51 -13.61
C ARG A 253 -23.36 -6.17 -14.26
N ALA A 254 -23.23 -4.97 -14.83
CA ALA A 254 -21.99 -4.50 -15.44
C ALA A 254 -20.82 -4.49 -14.43
N GLN A 255 -21.07 -3.94 -13.25
CA GLN A 255 -20.11 -3.94 -12.15
C GLN A 255 -19.74 -5.36 -11.70
N GLY A 256 -20.72 -6.26 -11.56
CA GLY A 256 -20.48 -7.65 -11.16
C GLY A 256 -19.58 -8.39 -12.16
N LYS A 257 -19.74 -8.13 -13.46
CA LYS A 257 -18.87 -8.65 -14.51
C LYS A 257 -17.46 -8.09 -14.40
N PHE A 258 -17.29 -6.77 -14.35
CA PHE A 258 -15.97 -6.12 -14.19
C PHE A 258 -15.20 -6.69 -12.98
N LYS A 259 -15.83 -6.70 -11.80
CA LYS A 259 -15.21 -7.18 -10.55
C LYS A 259 -14.88 -8.67 -10.57
N THR A 260 -15.49 -9.43 -11.48
CA THR A 260 -15.17 -10.84 -11.63
C THR A 260 -13.94 -11.08 -12.46
N TYR A 261 -13.63 -10.19 -13.40
CA TYR A 261 -12.49 -10.39 -14.26
C TYR A 261 -11.17 -9.94 -13.62
N TRP A 262 -11.18 -8.90 -12.78
CA TRP A 262 -9.96 -8.29 -12.26
C TRP A 262 -9.65 -8.75 -10.83
N GLU A 263 -8.37 -8.71 -10.53
CA GLU A 263 -7.87 -8.75 -9.16
C GLU A 263 -6.80 -7.67 -9.01
N ALA A 264 -7.14 -6.63 -8.25
CA ALA A 264 -6.22 -5.54 -7.97
C ALA A 264 -5.48 -5.79 -6.64
N PRO A 265 -4.36 -5.07 -6.41
CA PRO A 265 -3.84 -4.90 -5.06
C PRO A 265 -4.92 -4.34 -4.12
N SER A 266 -4.96 -4.84 -2.88
CA SER A 266 -5.95 -4.35 -1.91
C SER A 266 -5.76 -2.86 -1.65
N ASN A 267 -6.86 -2.12 -1.59
CA ASN A 267 -6.86 -0.72 -1.16
C ASN A 267 -7.08 -0.56 0.35
N GLY A 268 -7.16 -1.67 1.10
CA GLY A 268 -7.41 -1.67 2.55
C GLY A 268 -8.85 -1.31 2.94
N THR A 269 -9.76 -1.18 1.97
CA THR A 269 -11.17 -0.84 2.18
C THR A 269 -12.07 -1.95 1.64
N SER A 270 -12.75 -2.68 2.53
CA SER A 270 -13.65 -3.78 2.11
C SER A 270 -14.86 -3.30 1.29
N ALA A 271 -15.19 -2.01 1.33
CA ALA A 271 -16.35 -1.44 0.62
C ALA A 271 -16.14 -1.36 -0.90
N HIS A 272 -14.90 -1.17 -1.36
CA HIS A 272 -14.60 -0.82 -2.75
C HIS A 272 -13.37 -1.57 -3.29
N ASP A 273 -13.11 -2.78 -2.80
CA ASP A 273 -12.07 -3.65 -3.33
C ASP A 273 -12.18 -3.77 -4.87
N ASP A 274 -11.02 -3.80 -5.53
CA ASP A 274 -10.83 -3.89 -6.98
C ASP A 274 -11.33 -2.71 -7.84
N ARG A 275 -11.86 -1.64 -7.24
CA ARG A 275 -12.34 -0.45 -7.98
C ARG A 275 -11.26 0.62 -8.15
N TYR A 276 -10.46 0.83 -7.11
CA TYR A 276 -9.30 1.71 -7.11
C TYR A 276 -8.18 1.05 -6.31
N TYR A 277 -6.94 1.30 -6.73
CA TYR A 277 -5.78 0.60 -6.18
C TYR A 277 -4.48 1.32 -6.52
N ARG A 278 -3.42 0.92 -5.82
CA ARG A 278 -2.06 1.38 -6.04
C ARG A 278 -1.18 0.21 -6.38
N LEU A 279 -0.27 0.42 -7.33
CA LEU A 279 0.83 -0.47 -7.63
C LEU A 279 2.13 0.31 -7.59
N ASP A 280 3.09 -0.15 -6.79
CA ASP A 280 4.46 0.32 -6.89
C ASP A 280 5.23 -0.66 -7.79
N TYR A 281 5.89 -0.12 -8.82
CA TYR A 281 6.57 -0.94 -9.83
C TYR A 281 7.96 -0.38 -10.10
N GLY A 282 8.97 -0.91 -9.41
CA GLY A 282 10.32 -0.37 -9.43
C GLY A 282 10.34 1.13 -9.04
N PRO A 283 10.84 2.04 -9.90
CA PRO A 283 11.01 3.46 -9.58
C PRO A 283 9.70 4.28 -9.64
N ILE A 284 8.56 3.67 -9.96
CA ILE A 284 7.28 4.38 -10.13
C ILE A 284 6.22 3.95 -9.11
N THR A 285 5.32 4.88 -8.81
CA THR A 285 4.00 4.57 -8.28
C THR A 285 2.96 4.77 -9.39
N TYR A 286 2.09 3.79 -9.56
CA TYR A 286 0.96 3.81 -10.49
C TYR A 286 -0.35 3.67 -9.70
N ILE A 287 -1.24 4.66 -9.79
CA ILE A 287 -2.51 4.70 -9.05
C ILE A 287 -3.67 4.63 -10.03
N SER A 288 -4.61 3.73 -9.78
CA SER A 288 -5.86 3.62 -10.54
C SER A 288 -7.01 4.12 -9.69
N LEU A 289 -7.84 5.00 -10.25
CA LEU A 289 -9.01 5.56 -9.59
C LEU A 289 -10.29 5.20 -10.32
N ASP A 290 -11.34 4.99 -9.54
CA ASP A 290 -12.70 4.94 -10.05
C ASP A 290 -13.33 6.31 -9.91
N VAL A 291 -13.65 6.93 -11.04
CA VAL A 291 -14.24 8.27 -11.11
C VAL A 291 -15.66 8.25 -11.65
N THR A 292 -16.32 7.10 -11.61
CA THR A 292 -17.70 6.92 -12.11
C THR A 292 -18.76 7.47 -11.15
N ASN A 293 -18.37 8.06 -10.01
CA ASN A 293 -19.30 8.65 -9.04
C ASN A 293 -18.74 9.92 -8.38
N GLY A 294 -19.41 11.06 -8.51
CA GLY A 294 -19.02 12.30 -7.83
C GLY A 294 -19.85 13.54 -8.17
N GLN A 295 -19.66 14.61 -7.41
CA GLN A 295 -20.33 15.92 -7.56
C GLN A 295 -19.40 16.97 -8.23
N PRO A 296 -19.96 17.99 -8.91
CA PRO A 296 -21.38 18.19 -9.23
C PRO A 296 -21.85 17.26 -10.36
N ASN A 297 -23.11 16.84 -10.30
CA ASN A 297 -23.77 16.05 -11.35
C ASN A 297 -25.11 16.64 -11.80
N GLY A 298 -25.57 16.26 -13.00
CA GLY A 298 -26.36 17.14 -13.84
C GLY A 298 -27.74 16.66 -14.32
N THR A 299 -28.11 15.38 -14.33
CA THR A 299 -29.49 14.85 -14.63
C THR A 299 -29.51 13.31 -14.49
N SER A 300 -30.68 12.66 -14.68
CA SER A 300 -30.88 11.19 -14.75
C SER A 300 -30.19 10.47 -15.93
N SER A 301 -29.26 11.11 -16.62
CA SER A 301 -28.43 10.51 -17.67
C SER A 301 -26.96 10.80 -17.42
N ASP A 302 -26.62 11.37 -16.26
CA ASP A 302 -25.25 11.74 -15.92
C ASP A 302 -24.49 10.53 -15.40
N THR A 303 -23.35 10.20 -16.02
CA THR A 303 -22.48 9.10 -15.56
C THR A 303 -21.94 9.36 -14.16
N ASN A 304 -21.88 10.61 -13.71
CA ASN A 304 -21.54 11.01 -12.35
C ASN A 304 -22.74 10.96 -11.37
N TRP A 305 -23.95 10.60 -11.82
CA TRP A 305 -25.21 10.64 -11.04
C TRP A 305 -25.86 9.27 -10.81
N MET A 306 -25.69 8.30 -11.71
CA MET A 306 -26.71 7.26 -11.89
C MET A 306 -26.58 6.00 -11.05
N VAL A 307 -25.76 6.01 -10.00
CA VAL A 307 -25.90 5.04 -8.92
C VAL A 307 -25.64 5.84 -7.67
N GLY A 308 -26.69 6.13 -6.88
CA GLY A 308 -26.58 6.99 -5.69
C GLY A 308 -25.50 6.51 -4.71
N ASP A 309 -25.37 7.14 -3.54
CA ASP A 309 -24.34 6.85 -2.50
C ASP A 309 -24.39 5.42 -1.89
N GLY A 310 -24.90 4.42 -2.60
CA GLY A 310 -24.86 3.01 -2.27
C GLY A 310 -23.42 2.46 -2.20
N PRO A 311 -23.24 1.36 -1.45
CA PRO A 311 -21.93 0.89 -0.99
C PRO A 311 -20.98 0.38 -2.09
N GLY A 312 -21.38 0.38 -3.36
CA GLY A 312 -20.61 -0.21 -4.47
C GLY A 312 -19.78 0.76 -5.31
N TYR A 313 -20.01 2.08 -5.21
CA TYR A 313 -19.41 3.07 -6.12
C TYR A 313 -18.67 4.15 -5.32
N PRO A 314 -17.33 4.24 -5.43
CA PRO A 314 -16.55 5.17 -4.65
C PRO A 314 -16.78 6.60 -5.12
N ASP A 315 -17.15 7.48 -4.19
CA ASP A 315 -17.08 8.92 -4.40
C ASP A 315 -15.61 9.36 -4.43
N PHE A 316 -15.23 10.26 -5.35
CA PHE A 316 -13.89 10.84 -5.42
C PHE A 316 -13.76 12.23 -4.79
N ASN A 317 -14.82 12.80 -4.22
CA ASN A 317 -14.80 14.15 -3.66
C ASN A 317 -14.08 14.26 -2.31
N PRO A 318 -13.57 15.45 -1.94
CA PRO A 318 -12.93 15.69 -0.66
C PRO A 318 -13.76 15.18 0.53
N GLY A 319 -13.15 14.34 1.35
CA GLY A 319 -13.80 13.71 2.51
C GLY A 319 -14.35 12.31 2.26
N SER A 320 -14.41 11.85 1.00
CA SER A 320 -14.77 10.47 0.68
C SER A 320 -13.68 9.47 1.07
N ILE A 321 -14.05 8.18 1.13
CA ILE A 321 -13.12 7.09 1.42
C ILE A 321 -11.98 7.04 0.39
N GLN A 322 -12.31 7.10 -0.91
CA GLN A 322 -11.30 7.07 -1.98
C GLN A 322 -10.41 8.31 -1.94
N TYR A 323 -10.95 9.51 -1.65
CA TYR A 323 -10.15 10.73 -1.57
C TYR A 323 -9.14 10.67 -0.42
N GLN A 324 -9.57 10.24 0.77
CA GLN A 324 -8.69 10.09 1.94
C GLN A 324 -7.62 9.01 1.71
N TRP A 325 -8.02 7.90 1.09
CA TRP A 325 -7.09 6.85 0.67
C TRP A 325 -6.06 7.41 -0.32
N LEU A 326 -6.50 8.13 -1.34
CA LEU A 326 -5.66 8.72 -2.38
C LEU A 326 -4.67 9.74 -1.78
N GLU A 327 -5.13 10.61 -0.88
CA GLU A 327 -4.25 11.56 -0.19
C GLU A 327 -3.11 10.84 0.55
N THR A 328 -3.42 9.73 1.23
CA THR A 328 -2.42 8.90 1.91
C THR A 328 -1.46 8.24 0.92
N GLN A 329 -1.98 7.68 -0.17
CA GLN A 329 -1.14 7.02 -1.19
C GLN A 329 -0.21 8.00 -1.91
N LEU A 330 -0.69 9.21 -2.20
CA LEU A 330 0.09 10.26 -2.84
C LEU A 330 1.16 10.82 -1.91
N ALA A 331 0.86 10.98 -0.62
CA ALA A 331 1.86 11.35 0.38
C ALA A 331 3.01 10.33 0.44
N ALA A 332 2.68 9.05 0.43
CA ALA A 332 3.65 7.97 0.38
C ALA A 332 4.46 7.97 -0.94
N ALA A 333 3.78 8.14 -2.07
CA ALA A 333 4.41 8.17 -3.39
C ALA A 333 5.43 9.31 -3.53
N GLN A 334 5.10 10.51 -3.01
CA GLN A 334 5.96 11.68 -3.02
C GLN A 334 7.33 11.44 -2.36
N ILE A 335 7.37 10.58 -1.34
CA ILE A 335 8.60 10.28 -0.59
C ILE A 335 9.44 9.22 -1.30
N ARG A 336 8.81 8.17 -1.85
CA ARG A 336 9.52 6.99 -2.36
C ARG A 336 9.79 7.01 -3.86
N SER A 337 8.87 7.55 -4.66
CA SER A 337 8.82 7.29 -6.10
C SER A 337 9.61 8.33 -6.87
N ARG A 338 10.19 7.90 -8.00
CA ARG A 338 10.82 8.84 -8.95
C ARG A 338 9.77 9.52 -9.81
N PHE A 339 8.72 8.78 -10.14
CA PHE A 339 7.55 9.30 -10.85
C PHE A 339 6.27 8.71 -10.29
N THR A 340 5.23 9.53 -10.22
CA THR A 340 3.87 9.13 -9.82
C THR A 340 2.92 9.33 -10.97
N PHE A 341 2.32 8.23 -11.42
CA PHE A 341 1.34 8.20 -12.51
C PHE A 341 -0.04 7.84 -11.97
N VAL A 342 -1.08 8.49 -12.50
CA VAL A 342 -2.47 8.19 -12.17
C VAL A 342 -3.21 7.77 -13.44
N GLN A 343 -4.07 6.76 -13.37
CA GLN A 343 -5.09 6.49 -14.38
C GLN A 343 -6.49 6.67 -13.79
N LEU A 344 -7.40 7.18 -14.62
CA LEU A 344 -8.81 7.37 -14.33
C LEU A 344 -9.55 7.46 -15.66
N HIS A 345 -10.85 7.23 -15.72
CA HIS A 345 -11.52 7.22 -17.02
C HIS A 345 -11.93 8.61 -17.55
N HIS A 346 -12.82 9.32 -16.86
CA HIS A 346 -13.36 10.61 -17.33
C HIS A 346 -12.27 11.71 -17.39
N VAL A 347 -11.93 12.16 -18.61
CA VAL A 347 -10.87 13.16 -18.81
C VAL A 347 -11.23 14.56 -18.28
N PRO A 348 -10.46 15.12 -17.32
CA PRO A 348 -10.81 16.41 -16.71
C PRO A 348 -10.58 17.63 -17.61
N TYR A 349 -9.61 17.56 -18.52
CA TYR A 349 -9.16 18.70 -19.33
C TYR A 349 -9.13 18.34 -20.82
N SER A 350 -10.30 18.36 -21.45
CA SER A 350 -10.48 17.97 -22.84
C SER A 350 -11.11 19.05 -23.73
N THR A 351 -10.86 18.96 -25.03
CA THR A 351 -11.56 19.73 -26.09
C THR A 351 -12.70 18.96 -26.74
N GLY A 352 -12.87 17.68 -26.41
CA GLY A 352 -14.05 16.90 -26.77
C GLY A 352 -15.29 17.32 -25.98
N PRO A 353 -16.47 16.77 -26.34
CA PRO A 353 -17.72 17.06 -25.66
C PRO A 353 -17.68 16.81 -24.14
N HIS A 354 -16.92 15.80 -23.68
CA HIS A 354 -16.87 15.44 -22.26
C HIS A 354 -16.02 16.40 -21.42
N GLY A 355 -15.33 17.35 -22.07
CA GLY A 355 -14.72 18.51 -21.42
C GLY A 355 -15.70 19.63 -21.01
N PHE A 356 -16.96 19.56 -21.43
CA PHE A 356 -17.99 20.54 -21.05
C PHE A 356 -18.51 20.33 -19.62
N PRO A 357 -19.07 21.37 -18.96
CA PRO A 357 -19.66 21.22 -17.63
C PRO A 357 -20.79 20.18 -17.57
N PRO A 358 -21.02 19.54 -16.41
CA PRO A 358 -22.08 18.56 -16.25
C PRO A 358 -23.47 19.18 -16.48
N GLY A 359 -24.33 18.53 -17.26
CA GLY A 359 -25.70 18.97 -17.51
C GLY A 359 -26.30 18.44 -18.82
N THR A 360 -27.46 19.00 -19.21
CA THR A 360 -28.14 18.66 -20.47
C THR A 360 -28.36 19.88 -21.34
N GLY A 361 -28.35 19.67 -22.66
CA GLY A 361 -28.55 20.72 -23.65
C GLY A 361 -27.25 21.35 -24.13
N THR A 362 -27.36 22.39 -24.97
CA THR A 362 -26.20 22.98 -25.64
C THR A 362 -25.20 23.54 -24.64
N GLY A 363 -23.94 23.12 -24.74
CA GLY A 363 -22.83 23.61 -23.90
C GLY A 363 -22.67 22.89 -22.56
N PHE A 364 -23.44 21.83 -22.34
CA PHE A 364 -23.29 20.92 -21.22
C PHE A 364 -23.11 19.50 -21.74
N ASP A 365 -22.59 18.62 -20.90
CA ASP A 365 -22.44 17.20 -21.20
C ASP A 365 -22.87 16.36 -20.01
N ASN A 366 -23.56 15.26 -20.26
CA ASN A 366 -24.02 14.32 -19.23
C ASN A 366 -23.00 13.20 -18.98
N GLN A 367 -21.79 13.27 -19.50
CA GLN A 367 -20.71 12.35 -19.17
C GLN A 367 -19.44 13.16 -18.90
N SER A 368 -19.62 14.31 -18.25
CA SER A 368 -18.58 15.32 -18.07
C SER A 368 -17.43 14.79 -17.21
N GLY A 369 -16.20 14.98 -17.67
CA GLY A 369 -15.01 14.83 -16.84
C GLY A 369 -14.65 16.07 -16.02
N GLN A 370 -15.35 17.20 -16.21
CA GLN A 370 -15.08 18.44 -15.47
C GLN A 370 -15.10 18.26 -13.93
N PRO A 371 -16.00 17.46 -13.32
CA PRO A 371 -16.01 17.21 -11.87
C PRO A 371 -14.70 16.64 -11.32
N VAL A 372 -14.00 15.80 -12.10
CA VAL A 372 -12.73 15.16 -11.70
C VAL A 372 -11.62 16.18 -11.39
N ARG A 373 -11.74 17.43 -11.88
CA ARG A 373 -10.81 18.53 -11.56
C ARG A 373 -10.70 18.82 -10.06
N VAL A 374 -11.64 18.35 -9.24
CA VAL A 374 -11.55 18.43 -7.77
C VAL A 374 -10.31 17.71 -7.22
N LEU A 375 -9.76 16.73 -7.94
CA LEU A 375 -8.54 16.01 -7.56
C LEU A 375 -7.25 16.74 -7.94
N THR A 376 -7.29 17.69 -8.88
CA THR A 376 -6.09 18.39 -9.37
C THR A 376 -5.29 19.09 -8.25
N PRO A 377 -5.90 19.80 -7.28
CA PRO A 377 -5.15 20.39 -6.17
C PRO A 377 -4.42 19.34 -5.32
N LEU A 378 -5.01 18.15 -5.16
CA LEU A 378 -4.39 17.05 -4.41
C LEU A 378 -3.21 16.46 -5.20
N PHE A 379 -3.39 16.25 -6.51
CA PHE A 379 -2.32 15.81 -7.41
C PHE A 379 -1.14 16.80 -7.41
N ALA A 380 -1.41 18.11 -7.47
CA ALA A 380 -0.39 19.14 -7.43
C ALA A 380 0.33 19.19 -6.08
N LYS A 381 -0.40 19.04 -4.97
CA LYS A 381 0.16 19.03 -3.61
C LYS A 381 1.22 17.94 -3.43
N TYR A 382 1.02 16.78 -4.04
CA TYR A 382 1.89 15.62 -3.88
C TYR A 382 2.81 15.33 -5.07
N GLY A 383 2.75 16.15 -6.13
CA GLY A 383 3.66 16.03 -7.26
C GLY A 383 3.36 14.85 -8.17
N VAL A 384 2.09 14.62 -8.53
CA VAL A 384 1.74 13.69 -9.61
C VAL A 384 2.32 14.22 -10.93
N ASP A 385 2.98 13.34 -11.68
CA ASP A 385 3.68 13.66 -12.91
C ASP A 385 2.74 13.67 -14.11
N ALA A 386 1.96 12.59 -14.27
CA ALA A 386 0.98 12.49 -15.34
C ALA A 386 -0.29 11.72 -14.93
N VAL A 387 -1.39 12.10 -15.56
CA VAL A 387 -2.71 11.49 -15.45
C VAL A 387 -3.13 10.99 -16.83
N PHE A 388 -3.43 9.70 -16.91
CA PHE A 388 -3.90 9.01 -18.12
C PHE A 388 -5.41 8.81 -18.03
N ALA A 389 -6.14 9.32 -19.02
CA ALA A 389 -7.60 9.25 -19.10
C ALA A 389 -8.09 8.96 -20.52
N GLY A 390 -9.39 8.71 -20.67
CA GLY A 390 -10.02 8.39 -21.94
C GLY A 390 -11.30 9.18 -22.17
N HIS A 391 -12.34 8.50 -22.64
CA HIS A 391 -13.72 8.93 -22.76
C HIS A 391 -14.04 9.86 -23.95
N ASP A 392 -13.15 10.78 -24.31
CA ASP A 392 -13.36 11.70 -25.45
C ASP A 392 -12.88 11.13 -26.80
N GLU A 393 -12.41 9.88 -26.78
CA GLU A 393 -12.04 9.08 -27.95
C GLU A 393 -11.04 9.78 -28.89
N THR A 394 -10.07 10.48 -28.31
CA THR A 394 -9.05 11.23 -29.04
C THR A 394 -7.68 11.13 -28.37
N TYR A 395 -6.62 11.45 -29.11
CA TYR A 395 -5.37 11.83 -28.46
C TYR A 395 -5.39 13.32 -28.15
N GLN A 396 -5.27 13.66 -26.87
CA GLN A 396 -5.05 15.03 -26.42
C GLN A 396 -4.07 15.06 -25.24
N HIS A 397 -3.26 16.12 -25.18
CA HIS A 397 -2.38 16.41 -24.07
C HIS A 397 -2.62 17.83 -23.57
N SER A 398 -2.82 17.97 -22.26
CA SER A 398 -3.03 19.22 -21.52
C SER A 398 -2.04 19.31 -20.36
N VAL A 399 -1.68 20.53 -19.94
CA VAL A 399 -0.81 20.73 -18.75
C VAL A 399 -1.44 21.72 -17.78
N VAL A 400 -1.61 21.30 -16.53
CA VAL A 400 -2.18 22.11 -15.44
C VAL A 400 -1.29 21.98 -14.22
N ASP A 401 -0.84 23.11 -13.66
CA ASP A 401 0.02 23.15 -12.47
C ASP A 401 1.29 22.27 -12.56
N GLY A 402 1.82 22.09 -13.78
CA GLY A 402 2.99 21.24 -14.05
C GLY A 402 2.68 19.76 -14.26
N ILE A 403 1.42 19.35 -14.10
CA ILE A 403 0.94 17.97 -14.27
C ILE A 403 0.50 17.76 -15.71
N HIS A 404 0.90 16.64 -16.30
CA HIS A 404 0.52 16.26 -17.66
C HIS A 404 -0.77 15.44 -17.65
N PHE A 405 -1.83 15.95 -18.28
CA PHE A 405 -3.11 15.23 -18.44
C PHE A 405 -3.24 14.76 -19.89
N TYR A 406 -3.45 13.47 -20.08
CA TYR A 406 -3.64 12.87 -21.39
C TYR A 406 -5.04 12.29 -21.54
N ASP A 407 -5.66 12.59 -22.66
CA ASP A 407 -6.69 11.74 -23.25
C ASP A 407 -6.00 10.77 -24.21
N ILE A 408 -6.18 9.48 -23.93
CA ILE A 408 -5.61 8.34 -24.66
C ILE A 408 -6.73 7.39 -25.12
N GLY A 409 -7.93 7.92 -25.36
CA GLY A 409 -9.09 7.19 -25.88
C GLY A 409 -8.98 6.78 -27.34
N MET A 410 -7.91 6.10 -27.68
CA MET A 410 -7.64 5.60 -29.02
C MET A 410 -7.28 4.12 -28.98
N GLY A 411 -7.66 3.40 -27.92
CA GLY A 411 -7.34 2.00 -27.73
C GLY A 411 -7.96 1.11 -28.80
N GLY A 412 -9.26 1.29 -29.02
CA GLY A 412 -10.08 0.48 -29.94
C GLY A 412 -11.38 1.12 -30.40
N ASP A 413 -11.86 2.17 -29.73
CA ASP A 413 -13.17 2.76 -30.00
C ASP A 413 -13.26 3.78 -31.17
N GLY A 414 -14.46 4.24 -31.51
CA GLY A 414 -14.85 5.09 -32.61
C GLY A 414 -14.34 6.52 -32.53
N LEU A 415 -13.05 6.70 -32.77
CA LEU A 415 -12.34 7.99 -32.75
C LEU A 415 -13.22 9.27 -32.96
N ARG A 416 -13.45 10.10 -31.92
CA ARG A 416 -14.20 11.41 -31.99
C ARG A 416 -13.39 12.69 -32.20
N GLY A 417 -14.03 13.70 -32.80
CA GLY A 417 -13.42 15.02 -33.02
C GLY A 417 -13.69 16.03 -31.90
N PRO A 418 -12.95 17.15 -31.81
CA PRO A 418 -13.22 18.22 -30.84
C PRO A 418 -14.66 18.75 -30.94
N GLY A 419 -15.26 19.09 -29.81
CA GLY A 419 -16.60 19.66 -29.74
C GLY A 419 -16.64 21.15 -30.13
N SER A 420 -17.75 21.60 -30.74
CA SER A 420 -18.01 23.03 -30.95
C SER A 420 -18.72 23.63 -29.73
N GLY A 421 -18.05 24.51 -28.99
CA GLY A 421 -18.65 25.22 -27.84
C GLY A 421 -19.71 26.27 -28.23
N LEU A 422 -20.43 26.77 -27.23
CA LEU A 422 -21.42 27.86 -27.31
C LEU A 422 -20.79 29.22 -27.69
N ASP A 423 -20.43 29.43 -28.96
CA ASP A 423 -20.61 30.73 -29.61
C ASP A 423 -20.67 30.58 -31.13
N SER A 424 -21.88 30.70 -31.69
CA SER A 424 -22.11 30.76 -33.13
C SER A 424 -21.51 32.00 -33.80
N ALA A 425 -20.85 32.90 -33.06
CA ALA A 425 -20.15 34.08 -33.59
C ALA A 425 -18.62 33.91 -33.71
N HIS A 426 -18.01 32.83 -33.22
CA HIS A 426 -16.57 32.58 -33.35
C HIS A 426 -16.24 31.15 -33.80
N PRO A 427 -15.67 30.95 -35.01
CA PRO A 427 -15.35 29.63 -35.56
C PRO A 427 -14.06 28.99 -34.98
N SER A 428 -13.55 29.46 -33.83
CA SER A 428 -12.35 28.88 -33.20
C SER A 428 -12.74 27.84 -32.15
N ILE A 429 -12.46 26.57 -32.47
CA ILE A 429 -12.28 25.47 -31.51
C ILE A 429 -11.40 25.98 -30.36
N GLN A 430 -11.86 25.87 -29.10
CA GLN A 430 -11.09 25.62 -27.86
C GLN A 430 -11.80 26.15 -26.61
N THR A 431 -12.37 25.27 -25.77
CA THR A 431 -12.77 25.58 -24.38
C THR A 431 -11.81 25.01 -23.33
N ASN A 432 -10.67 24.43 -23.74
CA ASN A 432 -9.62 24.00 -22.83
C ASN A 432 -8.37 24.88 -22.96
N PRO A 433 -8.16 25.86 -22.06
CA PRO A 433 -6.99 26.74 -22.11
C PRO A 433 -5.67 26.03 -21.77
N TYR A 434 -5.72 24.78 -21.28
CA TYR A 434 -4.57 24.00 -20.87
C TYR A 434 -4.01 23.08 -21.96
N GLN A 435 -4.69 23.00 -23.11
CA GLN A 435 -4.30 22.15 -24.24
C GLN A 435 -2.88 22.48 -24.74
N LYS A 436 -2.06 21.45 -24.95
CA LYS A 436 -0.75 21.51 -25.62
C LYS A 436 -0.78 20.85 -26.99
N PHE A 437 -1.46 19.71 -27.10
CA PHE A 437 -1.54 18.94 -28.33
C PHE A 437 -2.91 18.29 -28.49
N THR A 438 -3.42 18.23 -29.72
CA THR A 438 -4.48 17.29 -30.13
C THR A 438 -4.09 16.70 -31.47
N ALA A 439 -4.32 15.40 -31.68
CA ALA A 439 -4.02 14.77 -32.97
C ALA A 439 -4.69 15.51 -34.15
N HIS A 440 -5.93 15.96 -33.95
CA HIS A 440 -6.70 16.70 -34.95
C HIS A 440 -6.08 18.02 -35.42
N LEU A 441 -5.48 18.79 -34.51
CA LEU A 441 -4.93 20.12 -34.84
C LEU A 441 -3.45 20.05 -35.19
N ASN A 442 -2.70 19.20 -34.48
CA ASN A 442 -1.25 19.20 -34.52
C ASN A 442 -0.68 18.13 -35.46
N ALA A 443 -1.48 17.13 -35.85
CA ALA A 443 -1.11 16.13 -36.84
C ALA A 443 -2.19 16.04 -37.95
N PRO A 444 -2.41 17.08 -38.76
CA PRO A 444 -3.43 17.06 -39.80
C PRO A 444 -3.14 15.99 -40.86
N GLU A 445 -4.19 15.34 -41.37
CA GLU A 445 -4.07 14.36 -42.44
C GLU A 445 -3.53 14.97 -43.73
N VAL A 446 -2.62 14.25 -44.38
CA VAL A 446 -2.09 14.56 -45.71
C VAL A 446 -2.45 13.43 -46.66
N TRP A 447 -3.26 13.76 -47.67
CA TRP A 447 -3.76 12.81 -48.66
C TRP A 447 -3.13 13.06 -50.04
N ASN A 448 -2.81 11.98 -50.75
CA ASN A 448 -2.46 11.98 -52.17
C ASN A 448 -3.52 11.17 -52.94
N GLY A 449 -4.54 11.85 -53.48
CA GLY A 449 -5.73 11.17 -54.00
C GLY A 449 -6.44 10.39 -52.88
N PRO A 450 -6.74 9.09 -53.05
CA PRO A 450 -7.36 8.26 -52.02
C PRO A 450 -6.37 7.72 -50.98
N GLN A 451 -5.07 7.97 -51.13
CA GLN A 451 -4.02 7.44 -50.25
C GLN A 451 -3.76 8.40 -49.08
N LEU A 452 -3.90 7.92 -47.84
CA LEU A 452 -3.40 8.64 -46.65
C LEU A 452 -1.88 8.46 -46.57
N VAL A 453 -1.14 9.57 -46.51
CA VAL A 453 0.34 9.56 -46.55
C VAL A 453 0.94 9.84 -45.18
N SER A 454 0.37 10.79 -44.43
CA SER A 454 0.84 11.14 -43.09
C SER A 454 -0.21 11.88 -42.29
N GLY A 455 -0.02 11.95 -40.97
CA GLY A 455 -0.93 12.63 -40.06
C GLY A 455 -2.29 11.94 -40.00
N GLY A 456 -3.20 12.55 -39.26
CA GLY A 456 -4.48 11.97 -38.88
C GLY A 456 -4.45 11.46 -37.45
N LYS A 457 -5.66 11.19 -36.97
CA LYS A 457 -5.89 10.47 -35.72
C LYS A 457 -6.06 8.99 -36.04
N HIS A 458 -5.48 8.16 -35.20
CA HIS A 458 -5.40 6.72 -35.40
C HIS A 458 -5.48 6.01 -34.04
N TYR A 459 -5.81 4.73 -34.07
CA TYR A 459 -5.67 3.85 -32.91
C TYR A 459 -4.24 3.85 -32.36
N GLY A 460 -4.08 3.70 -31.05
CA GLY A 460 -2.81 3.92 -30.40
C GLY A 460 -2.83 3.73 -28.88
N HIS A 461 -1.74 4.15 -28.25
CA HIS A 461 -1.52 4.05 -26.80
C HIS A 461 -0.44 5.06 -26.38
N MET A 462 -0.33 5.31 -25.09
CA MET A 462 0.84 5.92 -24.49
C MET A 462 1.89 4.84 -24.18
N GLU A 463 3.11 5.01 -24.67
CA GLU A 463 4.27 4.22 -24.26
C GLU A 463 5.10 5.04 -23.26
N VAL A 464 5.30 4.52 -22.05
CA VAL A 464 6.09 5.18 -21.02
C VAL A 464 7.36 4.38 -20.76
N ASN A 465 8.52 5.02 -20.94
CA ASN A 465 9.84 4.45 -20.70
C ASN A 465 10.51 5.17 -19.53
N VAL A 466 10.62 4.52 -18.38
CA VAL A 466 11.31 5.02 -17.19
C VAL A 466 12.69 4.40 -17.10
N THR A 467 13.73 5.23 -17.19
CA THR A 467 15.13 4.80 -17.27
C THR A 467 16.03 5.67 -16.41
N PHE A 468 17.15 5.11 -15.97
CA PHE A 468 18.19 5.83 -15.26
C PHE A 468 19.33 6.21 -16.21
N ASP A 469 19.59 7.50 -16.37
CA ASP A 469 20.77 8.00 -17.07
C ASP A 469 21.95 8.01 -16.09
N ALA A 470 22.78 6.97 -16.17
CA ALA A 470 23.95 6.83 -15.31
C ALA A 470 25.01 7.93 -15.51
N ALA A 471 25.07 8.57 -16.68
CA ALA A 471 26.05 9.63 -16.96
C ALA A 471 25.63 10.97 -16.34
N ALA A 472 24.33 11.27 -16.38
CA ALA A 472 23.76 12.47 -15.77
C ALA A 472 23.35 12.26 -14.30
N GLY A 473 23.24 11.00 -13.84
CA GLY A 473 22.82 10.66 -12.48
C GLY A 473 21.34 10.99 -12.21
N ILE A 474 20.50 10.99 -13.25
CA ILE A 474 19.08 11.38 -13.16
C ILE A 474 18.17 10.28 -13.70
N TRP A 475 16.96 10.22 -13.15
CA TRP A 475 15.89 9.41 -13.70
C TRP A 475 15.14 10.19 -14.79
N GLN A 476 14.71 9.48 -15.83
CA GLN A 476 13.91 10.04 -16.91
C GLN A 476 12.71 9.16 -17.17
N ALA A 477 11.53 9.77 -17.31
CA ALA A 477 10.34 9.14 -17.84
C ALA A 477 10.02 9.78 -19.19
N GLN A 478 10.18 9.01 -20.27
CA GLN A 478 9.79 9.41 -21.61
C GLN A 478 8.40 8.88 -21.92
N LEU A 479 7.45 9.79 -22.17
CA LEU A 479 6.07 9.51 -22.52
C LEU A 479 5.92 9.74 -24.04
N ASP A 480 5.73 8.66 -24.78
CA ASP A 480 5.59 8.64 -26.23
C ASP A 480 4.14 8.33 -26.63
N PRO A 481 3.43 9.26 -27.27
CA PRO A 481 2.09 9.00 -27.80
C PRO A 481 2.16 8.24 -29.12
N VAL A 482 2.01 6.92 -29.02
CA VAL A 482 2.13 5.98 -30.14
C VAL A 482 0.80 5.85 -30.87
N TYR A 483 0.84 5.78 -32.19
CA TYR A 483 -0.31 5.49 -33.02
C TYR A 483 0.04 4.55 -34.18
N ILE A 484 -0.97 3.80 -34.63
CA ILE A 484 -0.81 2.76 -35.65
C ILE A 484 -1.31 3.29 -36.99
N PHE A 485 -0.36 3.68 -37.83
CA PHE A 485 -0.65 4.31 -39.10
C PHE A 485 -0.96 3.27 -40.21
N PRO A 486 -2.06 3.40 -40.95
CA PRO A 486 -2.42 2.52 -42.05
C PRO A 486 -1.57 2.81 -43.29
N LEU A 487 -0.78 1.84 -43.74
CA LEU A 487 -0.02 1.92 -44.99
C LEU A 487 -0.94 1.61 -46.16
N MET A 488 -1.08 2.55 -47.09
CA MET A 488 -1.98 2.42 -48.25
C MET A 488 -1.26 2.37 -49.58
N ASP A 489 -1.84 1.64 -50.54
CA ASP A 489 -1.46 1.76 -51.95
C ASP A 489 -2.03 3.05 -52.60
N PRO A 490 -1.61 3.43 -53.81
CA PRO A 490 -2.15 4.61 -54.50
C PRO A 490 -3.67 4.56 -54.81
N ALA A 491 -4.32 3.40 -54.65
CA ALA A 491 -5.77 3.24 -54.79
C ALA A 491 -6.52 3.44 -53.46
N GLY A 492 -5.81 3.69 -52.35
CA GLY A 492 -6.38 3.89 -51.01
C GLY A 492 -6.68 2.59 -50.27
N LYS A 493 -6.16 1.45 -50.73
CA LYS A 493 -6.34 0.17 -50.04
C LYS A 493 -5.26 0.01 -48.96
N VAL A 494 -5.66 -0.37 -47.75
CA VAL A 494 -4.72 -0.73 -46.66
C VAL A 494 -3.93 -1.99 -47.04
N THR A 495 -2.61 -1.90 -46.91
CA THR A 495 -1.62 -2.93 -47.26
C THR A 495 -0.77 -3.37 -46.06
N GLY A 496 -0.79 -2.61 -44.97
CA GLY A 496 -0.07 -2.91 -43.74
C GLY A 496 -0.23 -1.79 -42.72
N TRP A 497 0.52 -1.89 -41.63
CA TRP A 497 0.43 -1.00 -40.47
C TRP A 497 1.83 -0.60 -40.00
N GLU A 498 1.98 0.63 -39.54
CA GLU A 498 3.25 1.18 -39.08
C GLU A 498 3.09 1.86 -37.71
N ARG A 499 3.94 1.48 -36.75
CA ARG A 499 4.06 2.20 -35.47
C ARG A 499 4.67 3.57 -35.71
N ARG A 500 3.96 4.64 -35.35
CA ARG A 500 4.45 6.02 -35.37
C ARG A 500 4.24 6.67 -34.01
N ILE A 501 4.90 7.81 -33.79
CA ILE A 501 4.79 8.61 -32.56
C ILE A 501 4.32 10.00 -32.98
N TYR A 502 3.31 10.56 -32.31
CA TYR A 502 2.97 11.96 -32.52
C TYR A 502 4.12 12.86 -32.06
N ASN A 503 4.26 14.05 -32.66
CA ASN A 503 5.30 15.00 -32.25
C ASN A 503 4.92 15.73 -30.95
N ASP A 504 4.72 14.95 -29.88
CA ASP A 504 4.34 15.37 -28.53
C ASP A 504 4.97 14.47 -27.45
N THR A 505 6.17 13.95 -27.72
CA THR A 505 6.95 13.23 -26.71
C THR A 505 7.29 14.17 -25.55
N VAL A 506 6.99 13.74 -24.34
CA VAL A 506 7.35 14.43 -23.09
C VAL A 506 8.44 13.65 -22.38
N VAL A 507 9.49 14.33 -21.91
CA VAL A 507 10.51 13.74 -21.04
C VAL A 507 10.48 14.44 -19.71
N LEU A 508 10.10 13.69 -18.68
CA LEU A 508 10.11 14.14 -17.29
C LEU A 508 11.44 13.75 -16.66
N THR A 509 11.98 14.61 -15.80
CA THR A 509 13.22 14.35 -15.06
C THR A 509 12.91 14.21 -13.58
N GLY A 510 13.19 13.03 -13.02
CA GLY A 510 13.16 12.79 -11.58
C GLY A 510 14.57 12.96 -11.01
N THR A 511 14.72 13.73 -9.94
CA THR A 511 15.97 13.69 -9.17
C THR A 511 16.17 12.29 -8.58
N PRO A 512 17.41 11.79 -8.40
CA PRO A 512 17.63 10.62 -7.59
C PRO A 512 17.05 10.92 -6.20
N ALA A 513 16.04 10.17 -5.76
CA ALA A 513 15.63 10.31 -4.37
C ALA A 513 16.83 9.92 -3.49
N PRO A 514 16.95 10.51 -2.29
CA PRO A 514 17.78 9.94 -1.24
C PRO A 514 17.54 8.42 -1.14
N PRO A 515 18.54 7.61 -0.77
CA PRO A 515 18.34 6.18 -0.52
C PRO A 515 17.12 6.02 0.39
N ALA A 516 16.19 5.17 -0.04
CA ALA A 516 14.81 5.12 0.41
C ALA A 516 14.61 5.43 1.90
N ALA A 517 13.98 6.57 2.19
CA ALA A 517 13.05 6.61 3.31
C ALA A 517 11.86 5.75 2.87
N LYS A 518 11.71 4.54 3.45
CA LYS A 518 10.58 3.65 3.17
C LYS A 518 9.27 4.40 3.43
N ALA A 519 8.53 4.74 2.38
CA ALA A 519 7.22 5.37 2.51
C ALA A 519 6.08 4.35 2.38
N ASP A 520 5.46 4.10 3.54
CA ASP A 520 4.02 3.99 3.80
C ASP A 520 3.15 3.18 2.81
N THR A 521 3.17 1.85 3.00
CA THR A 521 2.11 0.90 2.64
C THR A 521 1.93 -0.22 3.68
N SER A 522 2.68 -0.24 4.79
CA SER A 522 2.78 -1.46 5.63
C SER A 522 1.71 -1.60 6.72
N CYS A 523 0.75 -0.68 6.84
CA CYS A 523 -0.24 -0.77 7.92
C CYS A 523 -1.49 -1.63 7.60
N ALA A 524 -1.85 -1.79 6.33
CA ALA A 524 -3.16 -2.29 5.90
C ALA A 524 -3.15 -3.78 5.51
N MET A 525 -2.81 -4.67 6.45
CA MET A 525 -2.92 -6.12 6.19
C MET A 525 -4.26 -6.72 6.65
N ASP A 526 -5.04 -6.01 7.46
CA ASP A 526 -6.39 -6.40 7.88
C ASP A 526 -7.20 -5.14 8.23
N GLY A 527 -8.53 -5.16 8.01
CA GLY A 527 -9.46 -4.05 8.30
C GLY A 527 -9.51 -3.63 9.79
N PRO A 528 -10.58 -2.96 10.25
CA PRO A 528 -10.69 -2.55 11.66
C PRO A 528 -10.86 -3.79 12.55
N ALA A 529 -9.76 -4.43 12.96
CA ALA A 529 -9.75 -5.52 13.92
C ALA A 529 -9.68 -4.97 15.35
N VAL A 530 -10.33 -5.64 16.28
CA VAL A 530 -10.27 -5.27 17.71
C VAL A 530 -9.32 -6.23 18.41
N PRO A 531 -8.16 -5.77 18.89
CA PRO A 531 -7.26 -6.63 19.63
C PRO A 531 -7.85 -6.95 21.01
N GLN A 532 -7.74 -8.21 21.43
CA GLN A 532 -8.18 -8.70 22.74
C GLN A 532 -7.03 -9.43 23.43
N GLY A 533 -6.88 -9.22 24.74
CA GLY A 533 -5.87 -9.89 25.55
C GLY A 533 -6.43 -11.07 26.33
N ILE A 534 -5.73 -12.21 26.27
CA ILE A 534 -5.96 -13.35 27.15
C ILE A 534 -4.77 -13.45 28.11
N TRP A 535 -5.01 -13.09 29.37
CA TRP A 535 -4.01 -13.17 30.42
C TRP A 535 -4.01 -14.51 31.14
N GLN A 536 -2.82 -15.00 31.46
CA GLN A 536 -2.60 -16.20 32.27
C GLN A 536 -1.45 -15.97 33.25
N ASP A 537 -1.44 -16.74 34.33
CA ASP A 537 -0.22 -16.97 35.10
C ASP A 537 0.81 -17.67 34.19
N GLY A 538 1.89 -16.97 33.88
CA GLY A 538 2.94 -17.39 32.97
C GLY A 538 3.88 -18.43 33.58
N ASN A 539 3.79 -18.70 34.88
CA ASN A 539 4.57 -19.73 35.55
C ASN A 539 3.79 -20.40 36.70
N PRO A 540 2.84 -21.28 36.37
CA PRO A 540 2.00 -21.93 37.38
C PRO A 540 2.75 -22.92 38.29
N THR A 541 4.03 -23.18 38.02
CA THR A 541 4.84 -24.19 38.72
C THR A 541 5.81 -23.61 39.77
N GLY A 542 5.95 -22.28 39.82
CA GLY A 542 6.67 -21.58 40.90
C GLY A 542 7.52 -20.43 40.39
N ASP A 543 7.43 -19.28 41.04
CA ASP A 543 8.00 -17.98 40.65
C ASP A 543 9.52 -17.94 40.37
N LEU A 544 9.97 -16.84 39.75
CA LEU A 544 11.38 -16.47 39.61
C LEU A 544 12.17 -16.69 40.92
N SER A 545 13.39 -17.23 40.79
CA SER A 545 14.24 -17.44 41.97
C SER A 545 14.67 -16.09 42.58
N ASN A 546 14.87 -15.09 41.74
CA ASN A 546 15.25 -13.72 42.10
C ASN A 546 14.28 -12.66 41.51
N THR A 547 14.10 -11.52 42.19
CA THR A 547 13.14 -10.48 41.77
C THR A 547 13.58 -9.68 40.55
N HIS A 548 14.89 -9.60 40.28
CA HIS A 548 15.45 -8.93 39.09
C HIS A 548 14.98 -7.49 38.86
N VAL A 549 14.63 -6.72 39.90
CA VAL A 549 14.14 -5.33 39.78
C VAL A 549 15.19 -4.46 39.07
N LEU A 550 14.82 -3.71 38.04
CA LEU A 550 15.75 -2.97 37.17
C LEU A 550 16.86 -3.88 36.57
N GLY A 551 16.51 -5.14 36.33
CA GLY A 551 17.31 -6.08 35.56
C GLY A 551 17.14 -5.83 34.07
N ALA A 552 17.79 -6.65 33.25
CA ALA A 552 17.58 -6.59 31.81
C ALA A 552 17.28 -7.97 31.26
N ALA A 553 16.33 -8.01 30.32
CA ALA A 553 15.92 -9.23 29.67
C ALA A 553 15.93 -9.10 28.15
N THR A 554 16.16 -10.21 27.46
CA THR A 554 16.05 -10.26 25.99
C THR A 554 15.67 -11.66 25.53
N ARG A 555 14.92 -11.74 24.42
CA ARG A 555 14.59 -13.02 23.78
C ARG A 555 15.81 -13.54 23.02
N LEU A 556 16.12 -14.82 23.22
CA LEU A 556 17.18 -15.54 22.53
C LEU A 556 16.70 -16.12 21.19
N ALA A 557 17.62 -16.44 20.29
CA ALA A 557 17.30 -16.97 18.96
C ALA A 557 16.51 -18.30 19.00
N ASN A 558 16.60 -19.06 20.09
CA ASN A 558 15.84 -20.30 20.31
C ASN A 558 14.44 -20.06 20.89
N GLY A 559 14.00 -18.81 21.05
CA GLY A 559 12.69 -18.44 21.59
C GLY A 559 12.61 -18.36 23.12
N THR A 560 13.65 -18.78 23.84
CA THR A 560 13.72 -18.61 25.31
C THR A 560 14.02 -17.16 25.69
N VAL A 561 13.71 -16.75 26.91
CA VAL A 561 14.01 -15.40 27.42
C VAL A 561 15.07 -15.50 28.50
N ILE A 562 16.15 -14.73 28.39
CA ILE A 562 17.12 -14.59 29.49
C ILE A 562 16.88 -13.28 30.22
N VAL A 563 16.96 -13.32 31.56
CA VAL A 563 17.06 -12.15 32.43
C VAL A 563 18.35 -12.23 33.23
N ALA A 564 19.05 -11.11 33.40
CA ALA A 564 20.27 -11.06 34.20
C ALA A 564 20.40 -9.73 34.96
N GLY A 565 21.08 -9.78 36.11
CA GLY A 565 21.32 -8.60 36.93
C GLY A 565 20.08 -8.10 37.65
N GLY A 566 20.00 -6.81 37.91
CA GLY A 566 18.94 -6.18 38.69
C GLY A 566 19.23 -6.18 40.20
N LEU A 567 18.20 -5.84 40.98
CA LEU A 567 18.22 -5.75 42.42
C LEU A 567 17.44 -6.91 43.05
N SER A 568 17.98 -7.41 44.15
CA SER A 568 17.50 -8.60 44.85
C SER A 568 17.50 -8.41 46.37
N GLY A 569 16.66 -9.16 47.09
CA GLY A 569 16.74 -9.26 48.55
C GLY A 569 15.91 -8.24 49.35
N PHE A 570 14.64 -8.00 48.97
CA PHE A 570 13.72 -7.18 49.76
C PHE A 570 13.75 -7.51 51.27
N PRO A 571 13.79 -6.50 52.17
CA PRO A 571 13.70 -5.06 51.91
C PRO A 571 15.05 -4.36 51.61
N ALA A 572 16.18 -5.07 51.63
CA ALA A 572 17.51 -4.50 51.37
C ALA A 572 17.99 -4.85 49.96
N LEU A 573 17.53 -4.09 48.97
CA LEU A 573 17.84 -4.28 47.56
C LEU A 573 19.35 -4.18 47.28
N LEU A 574 19.94 -5.28 46.79
CA LEU A 574 21.35 -5.39 46.39
C LEU A 574 21.46 -5.85 44.94
N ALA A 575 22.40 -5.26 44.21
CA ALA A 575 22.75 -5.66 42.86
C ALA A 575 23.17 -7.14 42.83
N THR A 576 22.63 -7.90 41.87
CA THR A 576 22.89 -9.35 41.74
C THR A 576 23.70 -9.68 40.49
N THR A 577 24.39 -10.82 40.50
CA THR A 577 25.04 -11.44 39.33
C THR A 577 24.19 -12.53 38.68
N THR A 578 23.06 -12.90 39.30
CA THR A 578 22.24 -14.03 38.87
C THR A 578 21.65 -13.81 37.49
N ALA A 579 21.43 -14.89 36.76
CA ALA A 579 20.65 -14.91 35.53
C ALA A 579 19.75 -16.16 35.49
N GLU A 580 18.59 -15.99 34.88
CA GLU A 580 17.57 -17.03 34.73
C GLU A 580 17.08 -17.08 33.27
N ILE A 581 16.67 -18.26 32.82
CA ILE A 581 16.09 -18.50 31.51
C ILE A 581 14.67 -19.00 31.65
N TYR A 582 13.74 -18.34 30.97
CA TYR A 582 12.37 -18.79 30.79
C TYR A 582 12.24 -19.62 29.52
N ASP A 583 11.72 -20.83 29.68
CA ASP A 583 11.28 -21.67 28.56
C ASP A 583 9.76 -21.50 28.35
N PRO A 584 9.32 -20.89 27.23
CA PRO A 584 7.90 -20.68 26.97
C PRO A 584 7.11 -21.97 26.70
N ALA A 585 7.77 -23.07 26.32
CA ALA A 585 7.15 -24.37 26.13
C ALA A 585 6.93 -25.09 27.48
N ALA A 586 7.91 -25.02 28.37
CA ALA A 586 7.80 -25.57 29.72
C ALA A 586 7.02 -24.66 30.69
N LYS A 587 6.86 -23.37 30.33
CA LYS A 587 6.27 -22.32 31.18
C LYS A 587 6.97 -22.20 32.54
N SER A 588 8.29 -22.25 32.54
CA SER A 588 9.09 -22.28 33.77
C SER A 588 10.44 -21.57 33.62
N TRP A 589 10.95 -21.10 34.75
CA TRP A 589 12.29 -20.51 34.87
C TRP A 589 13.32 -21.55 35.30
N SER A 590 14.55 -21.37 34.84
CA SER A 590 15.71 -22.15 35.25
C SER A 590 16.94 -21.25 35.42
N VAL A 591 17.75 -21.52 36.44
CA VAL A 591 19.01 -20.78 36.66
C VAL A 591 20.03 -21.17 35.59
N THR A 592 20.76 -20.18 35.07
CA THR A 592 21.87 -20.40 34.12
C THR A 592 23.20 -19.87 34.70
N GLY A 593 24.19 -19.59 33.84
CA GLY A 593 25.42 -18.89 34.22
C GLY A 593 25.17 -17.55 34.91
N SER A 594 26.22 -16.92 35.42
CA SER A 594 26.12 -15.66 36.16
C SER A 594 27.07 -14.62 35.58
N LEU A 595 26.68 -13.35 35.70
CA LEU A 595 27.54 -12.21 35.42
C LEU A 595 28.76 -12.24 36.35
N SER A 596 29.89 -11.72 35.87
CA SER A 596 31.11 -11.57 36.68
C SER A 596 31.00 -10.42 37.68
N THR A 597 30.24 -9.38 37.34
CA THR A 597 30.03 -8.19 38.17
C THR A 597 28.53 -8.00 38.41
N PRO A 598 28.08 -7.79 39.67
CA PRO A 598 26.68 -7.49 39.92
C PRO A 598 26.33 -6.13 39.29
N ARG A 599 25.16 -6.03 38.66
CA ARG A 599 24.74 -4.81 37.97
C ARG A 599 23.22 -4.67 37.95
N TRP A 600 22.73 -3.44 38.13
CA TRP A 600 21.31 -3.05 37.97
C TRP A 600 21.21 -1.82 37.04
N SER A 601 20.02 -1.55 36.49
CA SER A 601 19.77 -0.53 35.45
C SER A 601 20.74 -0.65 34.26
N LEU A 602 20.99 -1.91 33.88
CA LEU A 602 21.76 -2.32 32.71
C LEU A 602 20.84 -2.47 31.50
N ASP A 603 21.43 -2.57 30.31
CA ASP A 603 20.72 -2.84 29.06
C ASP A 603 21.06 -4.25 28.53
N ALA A 604 20.09 -4.91 27.89
CA ALA A 604 20.28 -6.21 27.23
C ALA A 604 19.75 -6.23 25.80
N ILE A 605 20.50 -6.84 24.87
CA ILE A 605 20.07 -7.00 23.48
C ILE A 605 20.61 -8.29 22.84
N LEU A 606 19.79 -8.93 22.01
CA LEU A 606 20.21 -10.07 21.18
C LEU A 606 21.11 -9.60 20.02
N LEU A 607 22.20 -10.34 19.81
CA LEU A 607 23.14 -10.17 18.70
C LEU A 607 22.82 -11.16 17.56
N ASP A 608 23.14 -10.80 16.31
CA ASP A 608 22.92 -11.68 15.14
C ASP A 608 23.60 -13.05 15.24
N ASN A 609 24.69 -13.13 16.00
CA ASN A 609 25.39 -14.38 16.23
C ASN A 609 24.69 -15.30 17.25
N GLY A 610 23.48 -14.94 17.70
CA GLY A 610 22.66 -15.69 18.64
C GLY A 610 23.00 -15.49 20.11
N LYS A 611 24.01 -14.68 20.43
CA LYS A 611 24.42 -14.34 21.81
C LYS A 611 23.69 -13.09 22.31
N ALA A 612 23.67 -12.85 23.62
CA ALA A 612 23.09 -11.64 24.19
C ALA A 612 24.16 -10.75 24.83
N LEU A 613 24.13 -9.45 24.53
CA LEU A 613 25.00 -8.44 25.15
C LEU A 613 24.28 -7.83 26.36
N PHE A 614 24.97 -7.71 27.48
CA PHE A 614 24.56 -7.01 28.69
C PHE A 614 25.56 -5.89 28.98
N ALA A 615 25.14 -4.63 28.90
CA ALA A 615 26.05 -3.49 28.92
C ALA A 615 25.69 -2.47 30.00
N GLY A 616 26.74 -1.90 30.63
CA GLY A 616 26.58 -0.82 31.61
C GLY A 616 25.86 -1.26 32.89
N GLY A 617 25.14 -0.32 33.50
CA GLY A 617 24.51 -0.51 34.80
C GLY A 617 25.39 -0.05 35.95
N SER A 618 24.92 -0.28 37.18
CA SER A 618 25.61 0.11 38.41
C SER A 618 25.79 -1.09 39.33
N SER A 619 26.94 -1.20 40.00
CA SER A 619 27.23 -2.35 40.89
C SER A 619 26.71 -2.17 42.32
N ALA A 620 26.29 -0.96 42.68
CA ALA A 620 25.76 -0.61 43.99
C ALA A 620 25.09 0.77 43.94
N PHE A 621 24.27 1.10 44.94
CA PHE A 621 23.71 2.46 45.07
C PHE A 621 24.76 3.44 45.61
N SER A 622 25.77 3.77 44.79
CA SER A 622 26.89 4.67 45.14
C SER A 622 27.29 5.56 43.95
N PRO A 623 27.74 6.83 44.17
CA PRO A 623 28.14 7.72 43.09
C PRO A 623 29.21 7.16 42.15
N THR A 624 30.11 6.29 42.63
CA THR A 624 31.23 5.75 41.84
C THR A 624 31.00 4.32 41.35
N ALA A 625 29.76 3.82 41.40
CA ALA A 625 29.46 2.41 41.12
C ALA A 625 28.91 2.16 39.69
N ALA A 626 28.78 3.20 38.86
CA ALA A 626 28.44 2.99 37.45
C ALA A 626 29.54 2.17 36.75
N LEU A 627 29.16 1.33 35.79
CA LEU A 627 30.05 0.39 35.12
C LEU A 627 30.27 0.77 33.66
N ALA A 628 31.51 0.65 33.18
CA ALA A 628 31.87 0.71 31.76
C ALA A 628 32.00 -0.68 31.14
N THR A 629 31.84 -1.74 31.93
CA THR A 629 32.01 -3.12 31.47
C THR A 629 30.74 -3.65 30.81
N ALA A 630 30.90 -4.56 29.87
CA ALA A 630 29.81 -5.32 29.26
C ALA A 630 30.17 -6.80 29.12
N GLU A 631 29.17 -7.66 29.14
CA GLU A 631 29.29 -9.11 29.15
C GLU A 631 28.37 -9.74 28.09
N ILE A 632 28.82 -10.86 27.53
CA ILE A 632 28.12 -11.60 26.47
C ILE A 632 27.70 -12.95 27.03
N TYR A 633 26.40 -13.23 26.96
CA TYR A 633 25.85 -14.54 27.26
C TYR A 633 25.85 -15.44 26.02
N ASP A 634 26.44 -16.62 26.15
CA ASP A 634 26.41 -17.68 25.13
C ASP A 634 25.37 -18.74 25.52
N PRO A 635 24.22 -18.81 24.83
CA PRO A 635 23.16 -19.75 25.15
C PRO A 635 23.52 -21.21 24.87
N ALA A 636 24.52 -21.49 24.02
CA ALA A 636 24.91 -22.86 23.72
C ALA A 636 25.60 -23.53 24.92
N ASN A 637 26.28 -22.74 25.75
CA ASN A 637 27.04 -23.23 26.90
C ASN A 637 26.48 -22.78 28.25
N GLY A 638 25.57 -21.80 28.25
CA GLY A 638 25.02 -21.22 29.48
C GLY A 638 26.02 -20.36 30.24
N THR A 639 26.91 -19.65 29.54
CA THR A 639 28.05 -18.94 30.15
C THR A 639 28.13 -17.48 29.75
N PHE A 640 28.59 -16.63 30.66
CA PHE A 640 28.95 -15.23 30.39
C PHE A 640 30.46 -15.07 30.13
N ALA A 641 30.81 -14.15 29.23
CA ALA A 641 32.19 -13.73 28.97
C ALA A 641 32.27 -12.21 28.82
N THR A 642 33.39 -11.60 29.22
CA THR A 642 33.60 -10.15 29.05
C THR A 642 33.81 -9.79 27.58
N THR A 643 33.40 -8.59 27.20
CA THR A 643 33.75 -7.97 25.91
C THR A 643 35.25 -7.70 25.79
N GLY A 644 35.75 -7.45 24.58
CA GLY A 644 37.18 -7.24 24.31
C GLY A 644 37.75 -5.93 24.89
N ASN A 645 36.89 -4.93 25.12
CA ASN A 645 37.19 -3.67 25.78
C ASN A 645 35.91 -3.09 26.42
N GLU A 646 36.07 -2.03 27.20
CA GLU A 646 34.97 -1.34 27.91
C GLU A 646 34.35 -0.23 27.05
N LEU A 647 33.15 0.22 27.45
CA LEU A 647 32.54 1.45 26.95
C LEU A 647 33.46 2.65 27.25
N SER A 648 33.36 3.72 26.45
CA SER A 648 34.15 4.94 26.66
C SER A 648 33.87 5.65 27.99
N VAL A 649 32.69 5.43 28.58
CA VAL A 649 32.25 6.02 29.85
C VAL A 649 31.38 5.02 30.61
N ALA A 650 31.61 4.92 31.92
CA ALA A 650 30.78 4.16 32.85
C ALA A 650 29.38 4.76 32.99
N ARG A 651 28.32 3.98 32.78
CA ARG A 651 26.94 4.49 32.69
C ARG A 651 25.90 3.45 33.11
N HIS A 652 24.76 3.92 33.58
CA HIS A 652 23.52 3.15 33.78
C HIS A 652 22.33 3.94 33.24
N SER A 653 21.17 3.31 33.04
CA SER A 653 19.99 3.96 32.44
C SER A 653 20.26 4.58 31.05
N SER A 654 21.06 3.89 30.23
CA SER A 654 21.36 4.26 28.85
C SER A 654 20.23 3.89 27.89
N GLY A 655 20.34 4.31 26.63
CA GLY A 655 19.56 3.74 25.54
C GLY A 655 20.41 2.75 24.76
N ILE A 656 19.83 1.59 24.42
CA ILE A 656 20.46 0.56 23.58
C ILE A 656 19.60 0.29 22.33
N SER A 657 20.22 0.16 21.17
CA SER A 657 19.54 -0.32 19.98
C SER A 657 20.48 -0.98 19.00
N ARG A 658 19.93 -1.86 18.17
CA ARG A 658 20.65 -2.53 17.10
C ARG A 658 20.57 -1.69 15.82
N LEU A 659 21.71 -1.42 15.20
CA LEU A 659 21.81 -0.81 13.89
C LEU A 659 21.51 -1.85 12.78
N ASN A 660 21.13 -1.38 11.60
CA ASN A 660 20.80 -2.24 10.45
C ASN A 660 21.96 -3.11 9.96
N ASP A 661 23.21 -2.73 10.24
CA ASP A 661 24.40 -3.52 9.92
C ASP A 661 24.78 -4.53 11.03
N GLY A 662 23.94 -4.62 12.07
CA GLY A 662 24.06 -5.56 13.17
C GLY A 662 24.94 -5.11 14.33
N ARG A 663 25.59 -3.95 14.25
CA ARG A 663 26.28 -3.31 15.39
C ARG A 663 25.27 -2.77 16.40
N ILE A 664 25.72 -2.53 17.64
CA ILE A 664 24.85 -2.04 18.72
C ILE A 664 25.27 -0.62 19.12
N LEU A 665 24.31 0.31 19.11
CA LEU A 665 24.49 1.68 19.55
C LEU A 665 24.04 1.85 21.00
N ILE A 666 24.91 2.38 21.85
CA ILE A 666 24.62 2.74 23.23
C ILE A 666 24.74 4.26 23.37
N THR A 667 23.69 4.92 23.86
CA THR A 667 23.66 6.38 24.01
C THR A 667 23.31 6.77 25.44
N GLY A 668 23.83 7.93 25.88
CA GLY A 668 23.38 8.53 27.12
C GLY A 668 23.81 7.78 28.38
N GLY A 669 22.98 7.89 29.42
CA GLY A 669 23.12 7.23 30.70
C GLY A 669 23.74 8.12 31.79
N ASN A 670 23.53 7.73 33.05
CA ASN A 670 24.04 8.40 34.24
C ASN A 670 25.39 7.84 34.67
N THR A 671 26.36 8.71 34.94
CA THR A 671 27.71 8.31 35.42
C THR A 671 27.78 8.16 36.93
N ALA A 672 26.84 8.75 37.66
CA ALA A 672 26.70 8.57 39.09
C ALA A 672 25.79 7.37 39.38
N GLY A 673 26.37 6.29 39.94
CA GLY A 673 25.67 5.01 40.14
C GLY A 673 24.53 5.02 41.18
N ASN A 674 24.22 6.16 41.79
CA ASN A 674 23.11 6.37 42.73
C ASN A 674 22.13 7.47 42.27
N ASN A 675 22.25 7.94 41.02
CA ASN A 675 21.41 9.01 40.50
C ASN A 675 20.50 8.48 39.39
N LEU A 676 19.21 8.33 39.70
CA LEU A 676 18.16 7.94 38.75
C LEU A 676 17.47 9.16 38.11
N ASN A 677 17.75 10.37 38.58
CA ASN A 677 17.14 11.61 38.09
C ASN A 677 18.16 12.55 37.44
N GLY A 678 19.30 12.01 36.99
CA GLY A 678 20.34 12.77 36.31
C GLY A 678 19.97 13.11 34.87
N THR A 679 20.56 14.18 34.35
CA THR A 679 20.45 14.55 32.92
C THR A 679 21.31 13.66 32.02
N GLY A 680 22.02 12.68 32.56
CA GLY A 680 22.95 11.82 31.82
C GLY A 680 24.13 12.52 31.13
N VAL A 681 24.83 11.78 30.27
CA VAL A 681 25.99 12.24 29.47
C VAL A 681 25.68 12.21 27.97
N PRO A 682 26.38 12.99 27.13
CA PRO A 682 26.18 12.95 25.67
C PRO A 682 26.96 11.81 24.98
N ALA A 683 27.59 10.92 25.74
CA ALA A 683 28.50 9.91 25.20
C ALA A 683 27.75 8.83 24.40
N VAL A 684 28.37 8.38 23.30
CA VAL A 684 27.82 7.37 22.38
C VAL A 684 28.91 6.35 22.08
N ASP A 685 28.57 5.07 22.22
CA ASP A 685 29.46 3.95 21.91
C ASP A 685 28.79 3.00 20.92
N VAL A 686 29.57 2.46 19.99
CA VAL A 686 29.15 1.42 19.05
C VAL A 686 29.90 0.15 19.35
N TYR A 687 29.18 -0.92 19.67
CA TYR A 687 29.70 -2.27 19.81
C TYR A 687 29.61 -3.02 18.48
N ASP A 688 30.73 -3.59 18.04
CA ASP A 688 30.78 -4.47 16.88
C ASP A 688 30.93 -5.94 17.34
N PRO A 689 29.91 -6.79 17.11
CA PRO A 689 29.95 -8.20 17.50
C PRO A 689 30.97 -9.03 16.72
N ASN A 690 31.44 -8.57 15.55
CA ASN A 690 32.43 -9.30 14.75
C ASN A 690 33.85 -9.16 15.31
N THR A 691 34.14 -8.01 15.92
CA THR A 691 35.42 -7.72 16.57
C THR A 691 35.37 -7.87 18.08
N ASN A 692 34.17 -8.07 18.65
CA ASN A 692 33.92 -8.10 20.10
C ASN A 692 34.48 -6.85 20.79
N SER A 693 34.22 -5.66 20.23
CA SER A 693 34.79 -4.43 20.75
C SER A 693 33.87 -3.20 20.60
N PHE A 694 33.99 -2.27 21.54
CA PHE A 694 33.39 -0.94 21.52
C PHE A 694 34.29 0.09 20.85
N SER A 695 33.67 1.06 20.19
CA SER A 695 34.31 2.27 19.68
C SER A 695 33.42 3.50 19.94
N PRO A 696 33.98 4.65 20.33
CA PRO A 696 33.20 5.86 20.53
C PRO A 696 32.70 6.42 19.19
N ALA A 697 31.47 6.93 19.18
CA ALA A 697 30.88 7.65 18.05
C ALA A 697 30.77 9.16 18.34
N ALA A 698 30.19 9.91 17.41
CA ALA A 698 29.91 11.33 17.62
C ALA A 698 28.97 11.49 18.83
N PRO A 699 29.31 12.37 19.80
CA PRO A 699 28.47 12.59 20.96
C PRO A 699 27.16 13.29 20.56
N MET A 700 26.10 13.04 21.33
CA MET A 700 24.86 13.81 21.27
C MET A 700 25.12 15.29 21.61
N ASN A 701 24.22 16.18 21.21
CA ASN A 701 24.30 17.60 21.55
C ASN A 701 24.00 17.84 23.03
N SER A 702 23.10 17.02 23.60
CA SER A 702 22.70 17.08 24.99
C SER A 702 22.92 15.75 25.70
N GLY A 703 23.23 15.81 27.00
CA GLY A 703 23.20 14.61 27.83
C GLY A 703 21.77 14.13 28.03
N ARG A 704 21.58 12.80 28.04
CA ARG A 704 20.30 12.12 28.26
C ARG A 704 20.48 10.88 29.13
N ALA A 705 19.51 10.57 29.97
CA ALA A 705 19.37 9.27 30.65
C ALA A 705 17.87 8.95 30.80
N LEU A 706 17.50 7.67 30.79
CA LEU A 706 16.08 7.25 30.78
C LEU A 706 15.28 7.86 29.60
N HIS A 707 15.95 8.08 28.46
CA HIS A 707 15.34 8.54 27.22
C HIS A 707 14.79 7.37 26.41
N ALA A 708 13.84 7.65 25.53
CA ALA A 708 13.44 6.68 24.52
C ALA A 708 14.45 6.67 23.37
N GLN A 709 14.73 5.48 22.84
CA GLN A 709 15.60 5.26 21.68
C GLN A 709 14.95 4.25 20.73
N VAL A 710 14.94 4.55 19.44
CA VAL A 710 14.40 3.66 18.40
C VAL A 710 15.28 3.70 17.16
N THR A 711 15.66 2.53 16.64
CA THR A 711 16.31 2.43 15.33
C THR A 711 15.24 2.37 14.26
N LEU A 712 15.37 3.26 13.28
CA LEU A 712 14.44 3.41 12.20
C LEU A 712 14.71 2.38 11.10
N ARG A 713 13.72 2.08 10.27
CA ARG A 713 13.82 1.14 9.14
C ARG A 713 14.88 1.57 8.11
N ASP A 714 15.17 2.87 8.02
CA ASP A 714 16.24 3.41 7.17
C ASP A 714 17.64 3.34 7.82
N GLY A 715 17.72 2.92 9.09
CA GLY A 715 18.95 2.71 9.84
C GLY A 715 19.38 3.89 10.70
N ARG A 716 18.72 5.05 10.61
CA ARG A 716 18.94 6.17 11.53
C ARG A 716 18.42 5.81 12.93
N VAL A 717 18.89 6.51 13.96
CA VAL A 717 18.43 6.27 15.34
C VAL A 717 17.90 7.55 15.95
N LEU A 718 16.63 7.53 16.38
CA LEU A 718 16.05 8.65 17.12
C LEU A 718 16.28 8.44 18.63
N VAL A 719 16.73 9.49 19.32
CA VAL A 719 16.72 9.60 20.77
C VAL A 719 15.84 10.77 21.19
N VAL A 720 14.98 10.58 22.19
CA VAL A 720 14.03 11.60 22.62
C VAL A 720 13.76 11.55 24.12
N GLY A 721 13.62 12.72 24.75
CA GLY A 721 13.45 12.83 26.19
C GLY A 721 14.77 12.62 26.94
N GLY A 722 14.67 12.10 28.17
CA GLY A 722 15.78 11.92 29.11
C GLY A 722 16.21 13.22 29.77
N ALA A 723 15.25 13.91 30.39
CA ALA A 723 15.42 15.26 30.96
C ALA A 723 15.70 16.37 29.92
N GLN A 724 15.44 16.09 28.65
CA GLN A 724 15.47 17.07 27.55
C GLN A 724 14.08 17.20 26.91
N ARG A 725 13.88 18.28 26.13
CA ARG A 725 12.63 18.53 25.39
C ARG A 725 12.75 18.29 23.88
N ASP A 726 13.97 18.24 23.37
CA ASP A 726 14.27 17.99 21.96
C ASP A 726 14.40 16.48 21.70
N ALA A 727 14.36 16.12 20.42
CA ALA A 727 14.83 14.85 19.91
C ALA A 727 16.08 15.07 19.06
N GLU A 728 16.93 14.03 19.02
CA GLU A 728 18.10 14.00 18.15
C GLU A 728 18.06 12.76 17.26
N LEU A 729 18.39 12.94 15.99
CA LEU A 729 18.42 11.88 15.00
C LEU A 729 19.86 11.62 14.58
N TYR A 730 20.34 10.40 14.85
CA TYR A 730 21.68 9.94 14.51
C TYR A 730 21.69 9.32 13.11
N ASP A 731 22.61 9.77 12.29
CA ASP A 731 22.98 9.13 11.03
C ASP A 731 24.27 8.31 11.23
N PRO A 732 24.18 6.97 11.29
CA PRO A 732 25.35 6.11 11.48
C PRO A 732 26.27 6.05 10.26
N ALA A 733 25.81 6.39 9.05
CA ALA A 733 26.64 6.37 7.85
C ALA A 733 27.62 7.55 7.85
N ASN A 734 27.17 8.70 8.35
CA ASN A 734 27.97 9.91 8.44
C ASN A 734 28.55 10.16 9.84
N ASN A 735 28.08 9.42 10.85
CA ASN A 735 28.43 9.62 12.26
C ASN A 735 28.11 11.06 12.71
N THR A 736 26.88 11.50 12.49
CA THR A 736 26.42 12.87 12.76
C THR A 736 25.02 12.90 13.38
N TRP A 737 24.73 13.96 14.14
CA TRP A 737 23.44 14.18 14.79
C TRP A 737 22.70 15.39 14.19
N SER A 738 21.38 15.27 14.06
CA SER A 738 20.46 16.37 13.75
C SER A 738 19.51 16.60 14.93
N VAL A 739 19.25 17.86 15.29
CA VAL A 739 18.44 18.20 16.48
C VAL A 739 17.09 18.78 16.06
N SER A 740 16.02 18.39 16.74
CA SER A 740 14.70 18.98 16.53
C SER A 740 14.65 20.43 17.03
N THR A 741 14.02 21.31 16.24
CA THR A 741 13.77 22.71 16.68
C THR A 741 12.41 22.86 17.35
N ASN A 742 11.51 21.91 17.10
CA ASN A 742 10.26 21.76 17.82
C ASN A 742 10.47 20.86 19.05
N LEU A 743 9.85 21.23 20.16
CA LEU A 743 10.14 20.68 21.49
C LEU A 743 8.88 20.08 22.12
N LEU A 744 9.06 18.97 22.85
CA LEU A 744 8.08 18.43 23.79
C LEU A 744 7.65 19.49 24.82
N PRO A 745 6.46 19.41 25.41
CA PRO A 745 5.98 20.43 26.36
C PRO A 745 6.75 20.45 27.68
N ALA A 746 7.33 19.33 28.10
CA ALA A 746 8.09 19.17 29.32
C ALA A 746 9.35 18.30 29.10
N THR A 747 10.25 18.31 30.08
CA THR A 747 11.42 17.42 30.12
C THR A 747 10.97 16.05 30.63
N LEU A 748 10.70 15.12 29.72
CA LEU A 748 10.18 13.79 30.05
C LEU A 748 11.29 12.75 30.10
N LYS A 749 11.15 11.76 30.97
CA LYS A 749 11.96 10.53 31.07
C LYS A 749 11.02 9.32 31.15
N ASP A 750 11.58 8.11 31.09
CA ASP A 750 10.84 6.84 31.18
C ASP A 750 9.80 6.69 30.05
N MET A 751 10.10 7.30 28.90
CA MET A 751 9.28 7.24 27.70
C MET A 751 9.61 5.99 26.88
N LYS A 752 8.69 5.59 26.00
CA LYS A 752 8.94 4.58 24.96
C LYS A 752 8.65 5.18 23.58
N ALA A 753 9.44 4.77 22.59
CA ALA A 753 9.32 5.24 21.21
C ALA A 753 9.32 4.05 20.23
N PHE A 754 8.44 4.11 19.24
CA PHE A 754 8.28 3.08 18.22
C PHE A 754 8.13 3.71 16.83
N GLU A 755 8.77 3.15 15.82
CA GLU A 755 8.46 3.52 14.44
C GLU A 755 7.18 2.82 14.01
N LEU A 756 6.15 3.61 13.70
CA LEU A 756 4.89 3.12 13.20
C LEU A 756 5.02 2.60 11.78
N CYS A 757 4.08 1.75 11.37
CA CYS A 757 4.00 1.21 10.01
C CYS A 757 3.88 2.30 8.91
N ASN A 758 3.52 3.53 9.26
CA ASN A 758 3.47 4.69 8.36
C ASN A 758 4.76 5.55 8.38
N GLY A 759 5.82 5.10 9.05
CA GLY A 759 7.10 5.79 9.14
C GLY A 759 7.17 6.95 10.15
N ARG A 760 6.05 7.32 10.79
CA ARG A 760 6.07 8.26 11.93
C ARG A 760 6.57 7.56 13.19
N ILE A 761 7.13 8.33 14.12
CA ILE A 761 7.54 7.77 15.41
C ILE A 761 6.45 8.07 16.44
N PHE A 762 5.91 7.02 17.06
CA PHE A 762 5.01 7.15 18.20
C PHE A 762 5.80 7.21 19.49
N ILE A 763 5.50 8.19 20.32
CA ILE A 763 6.15 8.43 21.60
C ILE A 763 5.06 8.55 22.66
N ALA A 764 5.18 7.82 23.76
CA ALA A 764 4.12 7.73 24.75
C ALA A 764 4.59 8.02 26.17
N ALA A 765 3.72 8.70 26.93
CA ALA A 765 3.73 8.83 28.38
C ALA A 765 5.08 9.27 28.97
N GLY A 766 5.37 8.83 30.20
CA GLY A 766 6.62 9.11 30.91
C GLY A 766 6.43 10.06 32.09
N GLN A 767 7.54 10.37 32.76
CA GLN A 767 7.59 11.20 33.95
C GLN A 767 8.28 12.52 33.67
N ASN A 768 7.70 13.63 34.14
CA ASN A 768 8.36 14.92 34.08
C ASN A 768 9.55 14.95 35.05
N ALA A 769 10.75 15.05 34.50
CA ALA A 769 12.00 15.04 35.26
C ALA A 769 12.13 16.20 36.27
N LYS A 770 11.32 17.26 36.15
CA LYS A 770 11.38 18.42 37.05
C LYS A 770 10.55 18.24 38.32
N ASP A 771 9.36 17.66 38.22
CA ASP A 771 8.37 17.61 39.30
C ASP A 771 7.81 16.20 39.55
N GLY A 772 8.32 15.17 38.87
CA GLY A 772 7.93 13.78 39.07
C GLY A 772 6.53 13.44 38.56
N VAL A 773 5.81 14.38 37.95
CA VAL A 773 4.44 14.14 37.50
C VAL A 773 4.47 13.28 36.23
N THR A 774 3.82 12.12 36.29
CA THR A 774 3.59 11.25 35.14
C THR A 774 2.54 11.81 34.19
N THR A 775 2.68 11.56 32.88
CA THR A 775 1.69 11.93 31.85
C THR A 775 1.15 10.71 31.11
N ASP A 776 -0.07 10.83 30.59
CA ASP A 776 -0.71 9.90 29.64
C ASP A 776 -0.75 10.50 28.21
N ASP A 777 -0.10 11.64 28.01
CA ASP A 777 0.06 12.27 26.70
C ASP A 777 0.90 11.39 25.77
N THR A 778 0.61 11.50 24.48
CA THR A 778 1.39 10.86 23.42
C THR A 778 1.71 11.87 22.33
N TRP A 779 2.73 11.57 21.53
CA TRP A 779 3.19 12.40 20.44
C TRP A 779 3.56 11.54 19.24
N PHE A 780 3.33 12.09 18.05
CA PHE A 780 4.02 11.67 16.85
C PHE A 780 5.23 12.56 16.63
N PHE A 781 6.35 11.97 16.21
CA PHE A 781 7.49 12.68 15.69
C PHE A 781 7.67 12.34 14.21
N ASP A 782 7.78 13.39 13.41
CA ASP A 782 7.99 13.32 11.97
C ASP A 782 9.48 13.54 11.68
N VAL A 783 10.14 12.51 11.15
CA VAL A 783 11.61 12.46 11.00
C VAL A 783 12.12 13.35 9.87
N ASP A 784 11.27 13.69 8.90
CA ASP A 784 11.65 14.51 7.75
C ASP A 784 11.55 16.00 8.09
N THR A 785 10.50 16.37 8.82
CA THR A 785 10.29 17.74 9.27
C THR A 785 10.93 18.05 10.62
N MET A 786 11.35 17.02 11.36
CA MET A 786 11.91 17.09 12.71
C MET A 786 10.95 17.77 13.71
N LYS A 787 9.67 17.41 13.67
CA LYS A 787 8.60 18.04 14.47
C LYS A 787 7.74 17.05 15.24
N PHE A 788 7.34 17.46 16.44
CA PHE A 788 6.31 16.78 17.22
C PHE A 788 4.92 17.28 16.85
N THR A 789 3.96 16.36 16.87
CA THR A 789 2.52 16.64 16.87
C THR A 789 1.84 15.82 17.97
N PRO A 790 0.81 16.34 18.64
CA PRO A 790 0.07 15.57 19.63
C PRO A 790 -0.51 14.27 19.05
N GLY A 791 -0.46 13.19 19.81
CA GLY A 791 -1.13 11.91 19.53
C GLY A 791 -2.40 11.72 20.37
N PRO A 792 -3.09 10.57 20.25
CA PRO A 792 -4.23 10.25 21.12
C PRO A 792 -3.75 9.98 22.55
N GLY A 793 -4.46 10.51 23.55
CA GLY A 793 -4.12 10.26 24.95
C GLY A 793 -4.34 8.81 25.36
N MET A 794 -3.50 8.31 26.29
CA MET A 794 -3.68 7.02 26.97
C MET A 794 -4.72 7.09 28.11
N ALA A 795 -5.37 8.24 28.27
CA ALA A 795 -6.42 8.47 29.25
C ALA A 795 -7.51 7.40 29.14
N GLY A 796 -7.81 6.73 30.26
CA GLY A 796 -8.83 5.71 30.36
C GLY A 796 -8.32 4.28 30.17
N PHE A 797 -7.00 4.08 30.18
CA PHE A 797 -6.39 2.76 30.07
C PHE A 797 -5.34 2.46 31.16
N ASN A 798 -4.99 3.47 31.96
CA ASN A 798 -4.01 3.37 33.05
C ASN A 798 -4.74 3.50 34.39
N TYR A 799 -5.03 2.36 35.03
CA TYR A 799 -5.69 2.32 36.33
C TYR A 799 -4.93 1.40 37.29
N SER A 800 -4.93 1.75 38.57
CA SER A 800 -4.50 0.88 39.66
C SER A 800 -5.58 -0.15 40.03
N GLU A 801 -5.25 -1.11 40.91
CA GLU A 801 -6.24 -2.07 41.44
C GLU A 801 -7.47 -1.41 42.07
N THR A 802 -7.33 -0.17 42.54
CA THR A 802 -8.40 0.61 43.17
C THR A 802 -9.18 1.51 42.19
N GLY A 803 -8.83 1.49 40.90
CA GLY A 803 -9.54 2.21 39.83
C GLY A 803 -9.17 3.70 39.69
N VAL A 804 -8.08 4.15 40.31
CA VAL A 804 -7.60 5.53 40.16
C VAL A 804 -6.88 5.68 38.82
N GLN A 805 -7.33 6.62 37.99
CA GLN A 805 -6.70 6.94 36.72
C GLN A 805 -5.60 7.99 36.90
N ILE A 806 -4.40 7.66 36.43
CA ILE A 806 -3.18 8.45 36.59
C ILE A 806 -2.29 8.30 35.35
N GLY A 807 -1.38 9.25 35.10
CA GLY A 807 -0.32 9.08 34.10
C GLY A 807 0.58 7.89 34.43
N THR A 808 1.46 7.50 33.52
CA THR A 808 2.33 6.32 33.72
C THR A 808 3.80 6.57 33.39
N SER A 809 4.68 6.03 34.24
CA SER A 809 6.10 5.78 33.97
C SER A 809 6.43 4.31 34.25
N ASP A 810 7.64 3.89 33.91
CA ASP A 810 8.19 2.56 34.27
C ASP A 810 7.36 1.37 33.78
N TYR A 811 6.53 1.61 32.77
CA TYR A 811 5.73 0.60 32.10
C TYR A 811 6.55 -0.17 31.07
N SER A 812 6.07 -1.39 30.79
CA SER A 812 6.55 -2.20 29.68
C SER A 812 5.82 -1.82 28.40
N ALA A 813 6.54 -1.72 27.29
CA ALA A 813 5.93 -1.49 25.99
C ALA A 813 6.63 -2.23 24.86
N PHE A 814 5.85 -2.69 23.90
CA PHE A 814 6.33 -3.51 22.80
C PHE A 814 5.59 -3.23 21.51
N ASP A 815 6.30 -3.30 20.40
CA ASP A 815 5.69 -3.68 19.14
C ASP A 815 5.36 -5.18 19.19
N LEU A 816 4.09 -5.54 19.03
CA LEU A 816 3.67 -6.94 19.11
C LEU A 816 4.23 -7.80 17.97
N PHE A 817 4.69 -7.18 16.89
CA PHE A 817 5.14 -7.87 15.70
C PHE A 817 6.62 -7.58 15.41
N PRO A 818 7.43 -8.61 15.09
CA PRO A 818 8.84 -8.42 14.78
C PRO A 818 9.03 -7.70 13.44
N ALA A 819 10.22 -7.14 13.20
CA ALA A 819 10.50 -6.25 12.08
C ALA A 819 10.18 -6.84 10.68
N GLU A 820 10.30 -8.15 10.53
CA GLU A 820 9.99 -8.91 9.32
C GLU A 820 8.49 -9.17 9.11
N HIS A 821 7.66 -8.98 10.14
CA HIS A 821 6.24 -9.26 10.08
C HIS A 821 5.47 -8.10 9.44
N PRO A 822 4.46 -8.37 8.58
CA PRO A 822 3.72 -7.31 7.89
C PRO A 822 3.01 -6.30 8.79
N LEU A 823 2.57 -6.72 9.98
CA LEU A 823 1.92 -5.85 10.99
C LEU A 823 2.90 -5.08 11.89
N HIS A 824 4.21 -5.14 11.63
CA HIS A 824 5.22 -4.41 12.39
C HIS A 824 4.95 -2.90 12.38
N GLY A 825 4.91 -2.30 13.56
CA GLY A 825 4.63 -0.88 13.79
C GLY A 825 3.15 -0.53 13.80
N ARG A 826 2.24 -1.52 13.77
CA ARG A 826 0.79 -1.27 13.86
C ARG A 826 0.25 -1.40 15.26
N TYR A 827 0.53 -2.51 15.94
CA TYR A 827 -0.04 -2.83 17.25
C TYR A 827 1.01 -2.71 18.34
N LEU A 828 0.90 -1.66 19.15
CA LEU A 828 1.84 -1.39 20.24
C LEU A 828 1.17 -1.69 21.58
N LEU A 829 1.73 -2.61 22.36
CA LEU A 829 1.29 -2.92 23.71
C LEU A 829 1.95 -1.96 24.70
N PHE A 830 1.18 -1.50 25.68
CA PHE A 830 1.61 -0.78 26.87
C PHE A 830 1.01 -1.49 28.09
N ALA A 831 1.83 -1.88 29.06
CA ALA A 831 1.39 -2.70 30.18
C ALA A 831 2.15 -2.37 31.46
N GLY A 832 1.42 -2.28 32.58
CA GLY A 832 1.99 -2.01 33.90
C GLY A 832 2.48 -0.59 34.07
N GLY A 833 3.53 -0.44 34.88
CA GLY A 833 4.12 0.83 35.29
C GLY A 833 3.53 1.36 36.58
N GLU A 834 3.88 2.59 36.90
CA GLU A 834 3.50 3.23 38.15
C GLU A 834 3.15 4.71 37.97
N HIS A 835 2.59 5.25 39.05
CA HIS A 835 2.48 6.68 39.28
C HIS A 835 3.11 7.03 40.60
N ASP A 836 4.17 7.84 40.53
CA ASP A 836 4.87 8.38 41.69
C ASP A 836 4.24 9.69 42.15
N PRO A 837 3.41 9.69 43.21
CA PRO A 837 3.06 10.95 43.84
C PRO A 837 4.29 11.55 44.52
N LEU A 838 4.48 12.87 44.36
CA LEU A 838 5.52 13.64 45.08
C LEU A 838 5.55 13.39 46.61
N VAL A 839 4.42 12.99 47.20
CA VAL A 839 4.26 12.62 48.60
C VAL A 839 3.24 11.47 48.69
N GLY A 840 3.69 10.27 49.07
CA GLY A 840 2.84 9.10 49.24
C GLY A 840 3.56 7.80 48.90
N PRO A 841 2.92 6.64 49.06
CA PRO A 841 3.40 5.41 48.44
C PRO A 841 3.17 5.46 46.93
N ASP A 842 4.03 4.77 46.18
CA ASP A 842 3.89 4.53 44.74
C ASP A 842 2.55 3.84 44.46
N VAL A 843 1.99 4.10 43.29
CA VAL A 843 0.73 3.49 42.86
C VAL A 843 1.00 2.63 41.63
N GLU A 844 1.11 1.33 41.86
CA GLU A 844 1.40 0.33 40.83
C GLU A 844 0.16 0.08 39.95
N LEU A 845 0.39 -0.09 38.64
CA LEU A 845 -0.65 -0.31 37.65
C LEU A 845 -0.76 -1.80 37.30
N ASN A 846 -1.99 -2.32 37.27
CA ASN A 846 -2.29 -3.67 36.78
C ASN A 846 -3.01 -3.64 35.42
N SER A 847 -2.90 -2.52 34.69
CA SER A 847 -3.62 -2.28 33.44
C SER A 847 -2.72 -2.48 32.22
N ALA A 848 -3.35 -2.75 31.08
CA ALA A 848 -2.66 -2.91 29.81
C ALA A 848 -3.55 -2.48 28.65
N CYS A 849 -2.96 -1.86 27.63
CA CYS A 849 -3.66 -1.43 26.43
C CYS A 849 -2.83 -1.64 25.16
N ILE A 850 -3.53 -1.73 24.03
CA ILE A 850 -2.92 -1.82 22.71
C ILE A 850 -3.32 -0.59 21.90
N TYR A 851 -2.33 0.13 21.38
CA TYR A 851 -2.53 1.15 20.35
C TYR A 851 -2.57 0.49 18.97
N ASP A 852 -3.62 0.76 18.19
CA ASP A 852 -3.67 0.45 16.76
C ASP A 852 -3.37 1.72 15.95
N ALA A 853 -2.23 1.71 15.23
CA ALA A 853 -1.77 2.84 14.42
C ALA A 853 -2.71 3.17 13.26
N VAL A 854 -3.43 2.19 12.71
CA VAL A 854 -4.39 2.42 11.60
C VAL A 854 -5.65 3.10 12.12
N GLN A 855 -6.18 2.61 13.23
CA GLN A 855 -7.38 3.18 13.84
C GLN A 855 -7.08 4.43 14.68
N ASN A 856 -5.79 4.71 14.90
CA ASN A 856 -5.28 5.78 15.76
C ASN A 856 -5.96 5.80 17.14
N ARG A 857 -6.07 4.63 17.77
CA ARG A 857 -6.86 4.44 18.99
C ARG A 857 -6.29 3.34 19.88
N PHE A 858 -6.49 3.51 21.19
CA PHE A 858 -6.20 2.50 22.21
C PHE A 858 -7.36 1.53 22.47
N PHE A 859 -7.00 0.29 22.79
CA PHE A 859 -7.89 -0.79 23.20
C PHE A 859 -7.45 -1.34 24.55
N ASN A 860 -8.38 -1.46 25.50
CA ASN A 860 -8.07 -2.05 26.79
C ASN A 860 -7.92 -3.56 26.63
N VAL A 861 -6.81 -4.11 27.13
CA VAL A 861 -6.56 -5.56 27.15
C VAL A 861 -6.23 -6.07 28.55
N GLY A 862 -6.29 -5.23 29.59
CA GLY A 862 -6.15 -5.62 30.99
C GLY A 862 -7.47 -6.10 31.64
N PRO A 863 -7.48 -6.36 32.96
CA PRO A 863 -6.35 -6.24 33.88
C PRO A 863 -5.38 -7.44 33.79
N MET A 864 -4.12 -7.18 34.14
CA MET A 864 -3.06 -8.17 34.25
C MET A 864 -3.22 -9.00 35.54
N PRO A 865 -2.74 -10.26 35.58
CA PRO A 865 -2.79 -11.11 36.78
C PRO A 865 -1.95 -10.61 37.95
N PHE A 866 -0.88 -9.89 37.65
CA PHE A 866 0.07 -9.32 38.61
C PHE A 866 0.41 -7.89 38.21
N THR A 867 0.76 -7.05 39.18
CA THR A 867 1.35 -5.73 38.96
C THR A 867 2.81 -5.86 38.55
N HIS A 868 3.22 -5.06 37.56
CA HIS A 868 4.58 -5.02 37.03
C HIS A 868 5.01 -3.56 36.91
N ASP A 869 6.15 -3.21 37.49
CA ASP A 869 6.82 -1.90 37.49
C ASP A 869 8.34 -2.11 37.48
N ASP A 870 9.13 -1.05 37.36
CA ASP A 870 10.60 -1.08 37.50
C ASP A 870 11.34 -2.16 36.65
N HIS A 871 10.77 -2.48 35.48
CA HIS A 871 11.24 -3.36 34.39
C HIS A 871 11.86 -4.72 34.77
N THR A 872 11.25 -5.82 34.29
CA THR A 872 11.92 -6.87 33.50
C THR A 872 10.92 -7.64 32.61
N GLU A 873 11.02 -7.49 31.29
CA GLU A 873 9.98 -7.99 30.40
C GLU A 873 10.56 -8.52 29.08
N SER A 874 9.80 -9.32 28.33
CA SER A 874 10.22 -9.73 26.99
C SER A 874 9.06 -10.21 26.10
N LEU A 875 9.21 -10.02 24.79
CA LEU A 875 8.33 -10.65 23.80
C LEU A 875 8.65 -12.14 23.66
N LEU A 876 7.61 -12.97 23.55
CA LEU A 876 7.75 -14.37 23.18
C LEU A 876 7.64 -14.56 21.66
N PRO A 877 8.02 -15.72 21.10
CA PRO A 877 7.71 -16.05 19.72
C PRO A 877 6.19 -15.98 19.46
N ILE A 878 5.81 -15.60 18.24
CA ILE A 878 4.42 -15.73 17.77
C ILE A 878 4.03 -17.21 17.85
N ASN A 879 2.88 -17.50 18.45
CA ASN A 879 2.44 -18.86 18.67
C ASN A 879 2.03 -19.56 17.36
N ALA A 880 1.81 -20.88 17.40
CA ALA A 880 1.46 -21.65 16.21
C ALA A 880 0.11 -21.24 15.56
N ALA A 881 -0.74 -20.52 16.29
CA ALA A 881 -1.99 -19.96 15.79
C ALA A 881 -1.81 -18.57 15.13
N GLY A 882 -0.59 -18.01 15.13
CA GLY A 882 -0.29 -16.71 14.56
C GLY A 882 -0.51 -15.53 15.52
N HIS A 883 -0.75 -15.80 16.81
CA HIS A 883 -1.00 -14.74 17.80
C HIS A 883 0.32 -14.32 18.49
N PRO A 884 0.58 -13.02 18.65
CA PRO A 884 1.73 -12.56 19.41
C PRO A 884 1.53 -12.80 20.91
N GLU A 885 2.63 -13.16 21.57
CA GLU A 885 2.65 -13.45 23.00
C GLU A 885 3.68 -12.58 23.72
N VAL A 886 3.33 -12.13 24.93
CA VAL A 886 4.19 -11.26 25.77
C VAL A 886 4.36 -11.87 27.15
N LEU A 887 5.57 -11.76 27.70
CA LEU A 887 5.92 -12.17 29.06
C LEU A 887 6.34 -10.94 29.87
N LEU A 888 5.64 -10.69 30.97
CA LEU A 888 5.96 -9.66 31.94
C LEU A 888 6.35 -10.32 33.26
N PHE A 889 7.43 -9.88 33.89
CA PHE A 889 7.96 -10.49 35.11
C PHE A 889 8.80 -9.51 35.93
N GLY A 890 9.08 -9.86 37.18
CA GLY A 890 9.82 -8.97 38.08
C GLY A 890 9.01 -7.72 38.49
N GLY A 891 9.71 -6.69 38.96
CA GLY A 891 9.12 -5.50 39.58
C GLY A 891 8.99 -5.57 41.11
N ASN A 892 8.61 -4.46 41.70
CA ASN A 892 8.48 -4.23 43.13
C ASN A 892 7.42 -5.19 43.72
N ARG A 893 7.83 -5.95 44.74
CA ARG A 893 6.96 -6.80 45.59
C ARG A 893 6.29 -8.03 44.97
N THR A 894 6.37 -8.28 43.67
CA THR A 894 5.84 -9.52 43.07
C THR A 894 6.94 -10.33 42.40
N LYS A 895 6.86 -11.67 42.51
CA LYS A 895 7.63 -12.60 41.68
C LYS A 895 6.77 -13.23 40.58
N GLY A 896 5.53 -12.73 40.45
CA GLY A 896 4.55 -13.26 39.53
C GLY A 896 5.02 -13.08 38.10
N THR A 897 4.61 -14.00 37.23
CA THR A 897 4.88 -13.91 35.79
C THR A 897 3.52 -13.77 35.09
N SER A 898 3.31 -12.69 34.35
CA SER A 898 2.10 -12.53 33.52
C SER A 898 2.42 -12.92 32.08
N ARG A 899 1.63 -13.83 31.50
CA ARG A 899 1.68 -14.16 30.07
C ARG A 899 0.43 -13.64 29.39
N LEU A 900 0.62 -12.90 28.30
CA LEU A 900 -0.44 -12.39 27.44
C LEU A 900 -0.40 -13.10 26.11
N GLU A 901 -1.53 -13.63 25.67
CA GLU A 901 -1.79 -13.94 24.26
C GLU A 901 -2.72 -12.87 23.69
N VAL A 902 -2.37 -12.29 22.54
CA VAL A 902 -3.20 -11.25 21.90
C VAL A 902 -3.94 -11.84 20.69
N LEU A 903 -5.27 -11.82 20.77
CA LEU A 903 -6.14 -12.15 19.64
C LEU A 903 -6.40 -10.91 18.81
N ILE A 904 -6.25 -11.01 17.49
CA ILE A 904 -6.62 -9.96 16.54
C ILE A 904 -7.73 -10.51 15.66
N SER A 905 -8.97 -10.10 15.92
CA SER A 905 -10.16 -10.59 15.20
C SER A 905 -10.93 -9.47 14.54
N ALA A 906 -11.45 -9.72 13.33
CA ALA A 906 -12.43 -8.86 12.69
C ALA A 906 -13.70 -8.75 13.57
N PRO A 907 -14.37 -7.59 13.64
CA PRO A 907 -15.57 -7.41 14.44
C PRO A 907 -16.64 -8.40 14.00
N LYS A 908 -17.23 -9.12 14.97
CA LYS A 908 -18.42 -9.92 14.72
C LYS A 908 -19.51 -8.98 14.20
N SER A 909 -20.05 -9.27 13.02
CA SER A 909 -21.25 -8.58 12.53
C SER A 909 -22.38 -8.77 13.54
N GLU A 910 -23.09 -7.69 13.90
CA GLU A 910 -24.26 -7.70 14.80
C GLU A 910 -25.50 -8.43 14.21
N THR A 911 -25.31 -9.43 13.36
CA THR A 911 -26.41 -10.12 12.67
C THR A 911 -26.93 -11.37 13.40
N ASP A 912 -26.38 -11.75 14.56
CA ASP A 912 -26.78 -12.99 15.26
C ASP A 912 -27.64 -12.77 16.53
N GLY A 913 -28.24 -11.57 16.65
CA GLY A 913 -29.05 -11.17 17.82
C GLY A 913 -30.57 -11.22 17.65
N ARG A 914 -31.12 -11.73 16.52
CA ARG A 914 -32.57 -11.86 16.33
C ARG A 914 -32.97 -13.29 16.04
N ASN A 915 -32.91 -14.13 17.08
CA ASN A 915 -33.75 -15.32 17.21
C ASN A 915 -33.89 -15.63 18.71
N GLY A 916 -34.88 -14.98 19.35
CA GLY A 916 -35.14 -15.11 20.77
C GLY A 916 -36.30 -14.23 21.24
N GLU A 917 -37.50 -14.58 20.77
CA GLU A 917 -38.89 -14.33 21.28
C GLU A 917 -39.87 -13.97 20.17
#